data_AF-A0A1I3NQA4-F1
#
_entry.id   AF-A0A1I3NQA4-F1
#
_cell.length_a   1.000
_cell.length_b   1.000
_cell.length_c   1.000
_cell.angle_alpha   90.00
_cell.angle_beta   90.00
_cell.angle_gamma   90.00
#
_symmetry.space_group_name_H-M   'P 1'
#
loop_
_entity.id
_entity.type
_entity.pdbx_description
1 polymer ?
#
loop_
_entity_poly.entity_id
_entity_poly.type
_entity_poly.pdbx_seq_one_letter_code
_entity_poly.pdbx_strand_id
1 'polypeptide(L)'
;MADEIKVVVVIDSLDVLSISREHSVLTYFLAQIDRLLLIPNITVVTACRDFDRHYDHRIAARQWDCELKCQPLDWESEIEPLLDTLGIHATTIDSVTRELMRNPRELALFVELAQREGSFNVVSSQALAQRYLDTIVRANDKLGETAMQAIETIADEMLRTRSLAVHHQRFTASQDILRTLWSLNVLRETQEGKLTFGHQTLLDVLVISGAVRKGITLNKFINDLPPVPFVRPSIRSFVTQLAIGDRRELRKQIRAVLTGNSAFHIRRLVAESFAEQTPQDDDWPLIRDLHEKHRDVFQVIYTQAELIEWHYFWLKYLVPSLIDARDTEGLTAHVYRVSRWKNEDTAGVLSFWMKVLSLGWMDGKKISWQLEHHLSEINSENLALISPLLKKLLDMPRQEHSSLGHALARCVAAGSMEDLWLWRYIAGDISEDDVIKFHFDNKLHCQPHEFGDSNNNFLRNRIVQSPALLDLALKSIEQWSETQSLHYGKPPVVYRYGFLHETTYNDIHSQHDIRHMSSERILMDTVEAAILNHALMHSEWWQNNRERLCFNHEGALLYFAILVCTASPQANIDLIGCMLCDKNLLEFELVHEVGVLIQVAFIYLDTSKQGAVMACVLNAWKEDFTEKNRHAWILKKQAELIVRIPCYLRSPEAQAVLDAHENREGVLFLQPDIRSWSGTVSAPFSFEVFLSSSNSAVLRLLAHYNGYAEHFDDRLVGGKQEVGWQLREAASRHPLRFLQLLSTHWIEIHEEFCDDILDGVANYLEYRYGNLQTNDTWKPIDEPDASILAGHILDELERHPKHWHHNRAASKALQACAYVIQDTQNAGRLVFKAIDFANLQEENSIKGDSVNLINQGINMIDGCIVEALMIVANNFQERSIPYPELLSTTLRRFAGNEDPAIRALILRRLPYLQYKKSELGWDLFNCAMKDASGLWQTAEPCLYYSYHSHFEKIAPLLARIYHEGGEKDMETWGRISALAALSNRIDFDAWLEDLKTLGIANAWQGAASVWTNTENIKQHQSQCLTGIEAGLNADSPHADIIAKKLEKLFRDSTSVISFPIELIRKYFTILENDNESKHHYFFKFGDWLNGISQRDPEQAIAATEIFLTYVKRTKLYLYDHGNNLTQLMTRLFSEAEEREESDHGEMLRRVVSIQDTLLSLGLDSINDWLRAAERP
;
A
#
# COMPACT_ATOMS: atom_id res chain seq x y z
N MET A 1 50.44 -8.42 -1.10
CA MET A 1 50.38 -7.04 -0.56
C MET A 1 49.07 -6.79 0.18
N ALA A 2 47.89 -7.09 -0.40
CA ALA A 2 46.61 -6.94 0.31
C ALA A 2 46.45 -7.80 1.59
N ASP A 3 47.22 -8.89 1.72
CA ASP A 3 47.21 -9.74 2.91
C ASP A 3 47.75 -9.04 4.18
N GLU A 4 48.46 -7.91 4.03
CA GLU A 4 49.12 -7.20 5.15
C GLU A 4 48.74 -5.71 5.25
N ILE A 5 48.17 -5.10 4.20
CA ILE A 5 47.81 -3.67 4.16
C ILE A 5 46.46 -3.45 3.48
N LYS A 6 45.70 -2.45 3.95
CA LYS A 6 44.44 -2.02 3.31
C LYS A 6 44.77 -1.37 1.96
N VAL A 7 44.21 -1.89 0.87
CA VAL A 7 44.42 -1.37 -0.49
C VAL A 7 43.13 -0.71 -0.97
N VAL A 8 43.22 0.52 -1.45
CA VAL A 8 42.09 1.21 -2.10
C VAL A 8 42.36 1.27 -3.60
N VAL A 9 41.45 0.72 -4.40
CA VAL A 9 41.49 0.79 -5.86
C VAL A 9 40.47 1.82 -6.33
N VAL A 10 40.93 2.88 -6.98
CA VAL A 10 40.06 3.92 -7.54
C VAL A 10 39.95 3.73 -9.04
N ILE A 11 38.72 3.59 -9.54
CA ILE A 11 38.41 3.51 -10.96
C ILE A 11 37.59 4.75 -11.31
N ASP A 12 38.24 5.73 -11.92
CA ASP A 12 37.59 6.94 -12.39
C ASP A 12 36.88 6.68 -13.72
N SER A 13 35.74 7.35 -13.91
CA SER A 13 35.04 7.48 -15.19
C SER A 13 34.51 6.18 -15.81
N LEU A 14 33.78 5.35 -15.04
CA LEU A 14 33.03 4.20 -15.58
C LEU A 14 32.01 4.59 -16.67
N ASP A 15 31.53 5.83 -16.66
CA ASP A 15 30.67 6.41 -17.72
C ASP A 15 31.34 6.40 -19.09
N VAL A 16 32.66 6.64 -19.16
CA VAL A 16 33.39 6.58 -20.43
C VAL A 16 33.41 5.15 -20.99
N LEU A 17 33.46 4.15 -20.11
CA LEU A 17 33.44 2.73 -20.49
C LEU A 17 32.04 2.24 -20.86
N SER A 18 31.00 2.81 -20.24
CA SER A 18 29.58 2.59 -20.55
C SER A 18 29.26 2.91 -22.02
N ILE A 19 29.79 4.04 -22.50
CA ILE A 19 29.56 4.60 -23.85
C ILE A 19 30.52 4.00 -24.91
N SER A 20 31.50 3.19 -24.50
CA SER A 20 32.53 2.68 -25.42
C SER A 20 31.96 1.71 -26.47
N ARG A 21 32.45 1.86 -27.72
CA ARG A 21 32.10 1.06 -28.92
C ARG A 21 32.28 -0.45 -28.76
N GLU A 22 33.04 -0.88 -27.75
CA GLU A 22 33.21 -2.30 -27.42
C GLU A 22 32.51 -2.59 -26.08
N HIS A 23 31.28 -3.10 -26.15
CA HIS A 23 30.47 -3.46 -24.97
C HIS A 23 31.13 -4.51 -24.06
N SER A 24 32.13 -5.23 -24.56
CA SER A 24 32.97 -6.18 -23.80
C SER A 24 33.86 -5.49 -22.76
N VAL A 25 34.23 -4.22 -22.96
CA VAL A 25 35.21 -3.52 -22.11
C VAL A 25 34.62 -3.17 -20.74
N LEU A 26 33.42 -2.57 -20.68
CA LEU A 26 32.76 -2.32 -19.40
C LEU A 26 32.49 -3.64 -18.66
N THR A 27 32.00 -4.65 -19.38
CA THR A 27 31.75 -5.98 -18.81
C THR A 27 33.03 -6.59 -18.22
N TYR A 28 34.17 -6.42 -18.90
CA TYR A 28 35.47 -6.83 -18.41
C TYR A 28 35.86 -6.09 -17.11
N PHE A 29 35.73 -4.77 -17.07
CA PHE A 29 36.06 -3.99 -15.86
C PHE A 29 35.13 -4.30 -14.69
N LEU A 30 33.83 -4.46 -14.92
CA LEU A 30 32.88 -4.91 -13.90
C LEU A 30 33.26 -6.29 -13.35
N ALA A 31 33.64 -7.23 -14.23
CA ALA A 31 34.16 -8.53 -13.80
C ALA A 31 35.48 -8.42 -13.03
N GLN A 32 36.36 -7.46 -13.34
CA GLN A 32 37.56 -7.21 -12.52
C GLN A 32 37.19 -6.67 -11.14
N ILE A 33 36.21 -5.77 -11.04
CA ILE A 33 35.70 -5.28 -9.75
C ILE A 33 35.19 -6.45 -8.92
N ASP A 34 34.39 -7.36 -9.50
CA ASP A 34 33.91 -8.57 -8.80
C ASP A 34 35.06 -9.42 -8.26
N ARG A 35 36.12 -9.59 -9.05
CA ARG A 35 37.30 -10.36 -8.64
C ARG A 35 38.11 -9.66 -7.56
N LEU A 36 38.22 -8.32 -7.60
CA LEU A 36 38.92 -7.53 -6.59
C LEU A 36 38.20 -7.59 -5.24
N LEU A 37 36.87 -7.60 -5.23
CA LEU A 37 36.06 -7.68 -4.01
C LEU A 37 36.15 -9.04 -3.30
N LEU A 38 36.63 -10.10 -3.98
CA LEU A 38 36.92 -11.40 -3.35
C LEU A 38 38.20 -11.39 -2.52
N ILE A 39 39.06 -10.37 -2.66
CA ILE A 39 40.34 -10.29 -1.93
C ILE A 39 40.12 -9.51 -0.63
N PRO A 40 40.46 -10.08 0.54
CA PRO A 40 40.32 -9.39 1.82
C PRO A 40 41.18 -8.11 1.86
N ASN A 41 40.71 -7.10 2.60
CA ASN A 41 41.36 -5.79 2.77
C ASN A 41 41.45 -4.89 1.51
N ILE A 42 40.73 -5.21 0.43
CA ILE A 42 40.56 -4.31 -0.72
C ILE A 42 39.26 -3.51 -0.60
N THR A 43 39.32 -2.21 -0.85
CA THR A 43 38.15 -1.35 -1.06
C THR A 43 38.21 -0.77 -2.46
N VAL A 44 37.15 -0.92 -3.25
CA VAL A 44 37.06 -0.34 -4.60
C VAL A 44 36.17 0.89 -4.56
N VAL A 45 36.66 2.01 -5.11
CA VAL A 45 35.90 3.26 -5.28
C VAL A 45 35.78 3.53 -6.77
N THR A 46 34.55 3.68 -7.25
CA THR A 46 34.28 3.96 -8.66
C THR A 46 33.64 5.33 -8.81
N ALA A 47 33.93 6.03 -9.91
CA ALA A 47 33.25 7.26 -10.27
C ALA A 47 32.52 7.08 -11.61
N CYS A 48 31.32 7.63 -11.72
CA CYS A 48 30.53 7.69 -12.95
C CYS A 48 29.59 8.89 -12.88
N ARG A 49 29.02 9.29 -14.02
CA ARG A 49 27.93 10.27 -14.04
C ARG A 49 26.66 9.66 -13.45
N ASP A 50 25.85 10.51 -12.83
CA ASP A 50 24.52 10.12 -12.36
C ASP A 50 23.70 9.48 -13.49
N PHE A 51 23.85 9.93 -14.74
CA PHE A 51 23.21 9.31 -15.90
C PHE A 51 23.52 7.82 -16.03
N ASP A 52 24.79 7.45 -16.19
CA ASP A 52 25.20 6.06 -16.41
C ASP A 52 24.87 5.16 -15.22
N ARG A 53 24.93 5.69 -13.98
CA ARG A 53 24.52 4.97 -12.78
C ARG A 53 23.05 4.53 -12.83
N HIS A 54 22.16 5.34 -13.39
CA HIS A 54 20.72 5.06 -13.40
C HIS A 54 20.24 4.37 -14.69
N TYR A 55 20.91 4.61 -15.82
CA TYR A 55 20.40 4.22 -17.14
C TYR A 55 21.27 3.20 -17.89
N ASP A 56 22.50 2.92 -17.46
CA ASP A 56 23.20 1.71 -17.91
C ASP A 56 22.78 0.54 -17.02
N HIS A 57 22.01 -0.41 -17.57
CA HIS A 57 21.54 -1.61 -16.85
C HIS A 57 22.65 -2.35 -16.09
N ARG A 58 23.87 -2.42 -16.64
CA ARG A 58 24.98 -3.19 -16.04
C ARG A 58 25.50 -2.52 -14.77
N ILE A 59 25.44 -1.19 -14.71
CA ILE A 59 25.79 -0.39 -13.54
C ILE A 59 24.58 -0.29 -12.59
N ALA A 60 23.38 -0.12 -13.15
CA ALA A 60 22.14 0.11 -12.42
C ALA A 60 21.62 -1.13 -11.68
N ALA A 61 21.72 -2.31 -12.29
CA ALA A 61 21.31 -3.58 -11.69
C ALA A 61 22.26 -4.05 -10.57
N ARG A 62 23.43 -3.43 -10.46
CA ARG A 62 24.42 -3.77 -9.44
C ARG A 62 24.06 -3.14 -8.10
N GLN A 63 24.18 -3.92 -7.05
CA GLN A 63 24.08 -3.42 -5.69
C GLN A 63 25.43 -2.83 -5.26
N TRP A 64 25.42 -1.57 -4.85
CA TRP A 64 26.58 -0.85 -4.32
C TRP A 64 26.44 -0.73 -2.80
N ASP A 65 27.52 -1.01 -2.05
CA ASP A 65 27.49 -0.95 -0.58
C ASP A 65 27.28 0.48 -0.05
N CYS A 66 27.76 1.49 -0.80
CA CYS A 66 27.67 2.90 -0.45
C CYS A 66 27.67 3.77 -1.71
N GLU A 67 26.86 4.83 -1.70
CA GLU A 67 26.80 5.84 -2.76
C GLU A 67 27.01 7.24 -2.19
N LEU A 68 27.84 8.03 -2.88
CA LEU A 68 28.20 9.40 -2.50
C LEU A 68 27.97 10.32 -3.69
N LYS A 69 27.12 11.34 -3.52
CA LYS A 69 26.88 12.38 -4.53
C LYS A 69 27.78 13.60 -4.31
N CYS A 70 28.39 14.10 -5.36
CA CYS A 70 29.14 15.36 -5.32
C CYS A 70 28.17 16.54 -5.31
N GLN A 71 28.06 17.25 -4.18
CA GLN A 71 27.19 18.43 -4.03
C GLN A 71 27.85 19.70 -4.59
N PRO A 72 27.07 20.75 -4.91
CA PRO A 72 27.62 22.08 -5.22
C PRO A 72 28.48 22.60 -4.06
N LEU A 73 29.52 23.37 -4.39
CA LEU A 73 30.39 23.96 -3.38
C LEU A 73 29.63 24.98 -2.53
N ASP A 74 29.99 25.04 -1.25
CA ASP A 74 29.45 26.00 -0.30
C ASP A 74 30.21 27.34 -0.37
N TRP A 75 29.45 28.44 -0.38
CA TRP A 75 30.04 29.76 -0.53
C TRP A 75 30.92 30.14 0.67
N GLU A 76 30.38 30.00 1.88
CA GLU A 76 31.00 30.51 3.11
C GLU A 76 32.18 29.64 3.57
N SER A 77 32.05 28.31 3.44
CA SER A 77 33.03 27.36 3.96
C SER A 77 34.10 26.92 2.96
N GLU A 78 33.83 26.96 1.66
CA GLU A 78 34.75 26.44 0.62
C GLU A 78 35.25 27.52 -0.34
N ILE A 79 34.35 28.33 -0.91
CA ILE A 79 34.71 29.26 -2.00
C ILE A 79 35.36 30.54 -1.47
N GLU A 80 34.75 31.22 -0.52
CA GLU A 80 35.27 32.48 0.04
C GLU A 80 36.70 32.31 0.60
N PRO A 81 37.02 31.28 1.40
CA PRO A 81 38.39 31.04 1.86
C PRO A 81 39.40 30.78 0.73
N LEU A 82 38.96 30.12 -0.36
CA LEU A 82 39.80 29.88 -1.54
C LEU A 82 40.12 31.19 -2.26
N LEU A 83 39.11 32.04 -2.48
CA LEU A 83 39.29 33.34 -3.13
C LEU A 83 40.23 34.25 -2.33
N ASP A 84 40.09 34.28 -1.00
CA ASP A 84 40.97 35.04 -0.11
C ASP A 84 42.42 34.55 -0.19
N THR A 85 42.63 33.22 -0.24
CA THR A 85 43.96 32.62 -0.40
C THR A 85 44.62 33.01 -1.73
N LEU A 86 43.82 33.23 -2.76
CA LEU A 86 44.26 33.65 -4.10
C LEU A 86 44.35 35.19 -4.24
N GLY A 87 44.06 35.95 -3.18
CA GLY A 87 44.12 37.41 -3.18
C GLY A 87 42.97 38.09 -3.94
N ILE A 88 41.83 37.41 -4.11
CA ILE A 88 40.64 37.93 -4.80
C ILE A 88 39.64 38.41 -3.74
N HIS A 89 39.22 39.67 -3.81
CA HIS A 89 38.29 40.25 -2.82
C HIS A 89 36.85 39.73 -2.99
N ALA A 90 36.40 38.86 -2.08
CA ALA A 90 35.06 38.26 -2.12
C ALA A 90 33.91 39.24 -1.80
N THR A 91 34.19 40.31 -1.04
CA THR A 91 33.16 41.27 -0.56
C THR A 91 32.45 42.05 -1.65
N THR A 92 33.08 42.22 -2.82
CA THR A 92 32.52 42.97 -3.96
C THR A 92 31.66 42.12 -4.91
N ILE A 93 31.55 40.82 -4.64
CA ILE A 93 30.85 39.86 -5.51
C ILE A 93 29.36 39.79 -5.15
N ASP A 94 28.47 39.95 -6.12
CA ASP A 94 27.01 39.91 -5.95
C ASP A 94 26.43 38.50 -5.76
N SER A 95 25.19 38.39 -5.29
CA SER A 95 24.56 37.10 -4.99
C SER A 95 24.41 36.19 -6.21
N VAL A 96 24.22 36.76 -7.41
CA VAL A 96 24.05 36.00 -8.65
C VAL A 96 25.38 35.33 -9.05
N THR A 97 26.48 36.08 -8.98
CA THR A 97 27.82 35.56 -9.29
C THR A 97 28.26 34.54 -8.23
N ARG A 98 27.90 34.73 -6.95
CA ARG A 98 28.14 33.75 -5.89
C ARG A 98 27.49 32.40 -6.18
N GLU A 99 26.23 32.42 -6.60
CA GLU A 99 25.50 31.19 -6.91
C GLU A 99 26.13 30.46 -8.12
N LEU A 100 26.57 31.21 -9.13
CA LEU A 100 27.26 30.65 -10.30
C LEU A 100 28.55 29.91 -9.91
N MET A 101 29.33 30.46 -8.97
CA MET A 101 30.62 29.90 -8.55
C MET A 101 30.49 28.65 -7.66
N ARG A 102 29.28 28.30 -7.21
CA ARG A 102 29.03 27.00 -6.55
C ARG A 102 29.32 25.82 -7.45
N ASN A 103 29.35 26.03 -8.77
CA ASN A 103 29.84 25.06 -9.73
C ASN A 103 31.38 25.15 -9.84
N PRO A 104 32.13 24.07 -9.54
CA PRO A 104 33.60 24.06 -9.63
C PRO A 104 34.17 24.47 -10.99
N ARG A 105 33.45 24.20 -12.09
CA ARG A 105 33.90 24.56 -13.45
C ARG A 105 33.84 26.07 -13.69
N GLU A 106 32.76 26.70 -13.23
CA GLU A 106 32.56 28.15 -13.34
C GLU A 106 33.52 28.88 -12.40
N LEU A 107 33.74 28.34 -11.20
CA LEU A 107 34.75 28.86 -10.26
C LEU A 107 36.15 28.87 -10.87
N ALA A 108 36.55 27.80 -11.57
CA ALA A 108 37.85 27.73 -12.23
C ALA A 108 38.02 28.82 -13.31
N LEU A 109 37.00 29.02 -14.16
CA LEU A 109 36.97 30.09 -15.17
C LEU A 109 37.02 31.49 -14.52
N PHE A 110 36.26 31.69 -13.45
CA PHE A 110 36.23 32.94 -12.70
C PHE A 110 37.59 33.27 -12.07
N VAL A 111 38.20 32.31 -11.38
CA VAL A 111 39.49 32.49 -10.71
C VAL A 111 40.58 32.87 -11.71
N GLU A 112 40.65 32.22 -12.86
CA GLU A 112 41.67 32.52 -13.88
C GLU A 112 41.52 33.96 -14.43
N LEU A 113 40.28 34.43 -14.63
CA LEU A 113 40.00 35.82 -15.02
C LEU A 113 40.31 36.81 -13.88
N ALA A 114 39.85 36.51 -12.66
CA ALA A 114 39.94 37.41 -11.52
C ALA A 114 41.40 37.62 -11.08
N GLN A 115 42.27 36.63 -11.27
CA GLN A 115 43.71 36.79 -11.05
C GLN A 115 44.38 37.80 -12.01
N ARG A 116 43.78 38.08 -13.17
CA ARG A 116 44.31 39.03 -14.16
C ARG A 116 43.71 40.42 -14.04
N GLU A 117 42.39 40.51 -13.87
CA GLU A 117 41.63 41.77 -13.89
C GLU A 117 41.16 42.26 -12.50
N GLY A 118 41.33 41.44 -11.45
CA GLY A 118 40.67 41.65 -10.15
C GLY A 118 39.24 41.12 -10.14
N SER A 119 38.53 41.28 -9.02
CA SER A 119 37.15 40.80 -8.82
C SER A 119 36.13 41.53 -9.71
N PHE A 120 35.14 40.80 -10.24
CA PHE A 120 34.07 41.34 -11.08
C PHE A 120 32.76 40.57 -10.86
N ASN A 121 31.65 41.08 -11.42
CA ASN A 121 30.32 40.45 -11.36
C ASN A 121 29.87 40.02 -12.76
N VAL A 122 29.16 38.89 -12.84
CA VAL A 122 28.59 38.32 -14.06
C VAL A 122 27.24 37.67 -13.77
N VAL A 123 26.30 37.82 -14.70
CA VAL A 123 24.91 37.40 -14.50
C VAL A 123 24.65 35.95 -14.95
N SER A 124 25.54 35.36 -15.76
CA SER A 124 25.40 33.99 -16.26
C SER A 124 26.75 33.33 -16.61
N SER A 125 26.77 31.99 -16.66
CA SER A 125 27.91 31.18 -17.17
C SER A 125 28.34 31.62 -18.58
N GLN A 126 27.37 31.92 -19.45
CA GLN A 126 27.65 32.40 -20.80
C GLN A 126 28.36 33.77 -20.80
N ALA A 127 27.93 34.70 -19.94
CA ALA A 127 28.59 36.00 -19.80
C ALA A 127 30.02 35.84 -19.25
N LEU A 128 30.23 34.91 -18.30
CA LEU A 128 31.54 34.59 -17.76
C LEU A 128 32.49 34.04 -18.83
N ALA A 129 32.05 33.02 -19.58
CA ALA A 129 32.83 32.40 -20.64
C ALA A 129 33.09 33.37 -21.82
N GLN A 130 32.12 34.21 -22.19
CA GLN A 130 32.34 35.24 -23.21
C GLN A 130 33.40 36.25 -22.76
N ARG A 131 33.32 36.72 -21.51
CA ARG A 131 34.33 37.61 -20.92
C ARG A 131 35.71 36.94 -20.88
N TYR A 132 35.77 35.66 -20.55
CA TYR A 132 37.01 34.87 -20.57
C TYR A 132 37.65 34.87 -21.96
N LEU A 133 36.87 34.59 -23.01
CA LEU A 133 37.34 34.58 -24.39
C LEU A 133 37.76 35.98 -24.86
N ASP A 134 37.04 37.02 -24.46
CA ASP A 134 37.36 38.40 -24.81
C ASP A 134 38.69 38.86 -24.20
N THR A 135 38.92 38.56 -22.91
CA THR A 135 40.14 38.94 -22.20
C THR A 135 41.34 38.09 -22.60
N ILE A 136 41.18 36.76 -22.75
CA ILE A 136 42.32 35.85 -22.93
C ILE A 136 42.70 35.65 -24.40
N VAL A 137 41.70 35.63 -25.30
CA VAL A 137 41.91 35.36 -26.72
C VAL A 137 41.87 36.65 -27.53
N ARG A 138 40.76 37.40 -27.47
CA ARG A 138 40.53 38.56 -28.35
C ARG A 138 41.44 39.74 -28.02
N ALA A 139 41.65 40.06 -26.75
CA ALA A 139 42.51 41.15 -26.31
C ALA A 139 44.03 40.84 -26.40
N ASN A 140 44.40 39.61 -26.76
CA ASN A 140 45.79 39.20 -26.90
C ASN A 140 46.34 39.52 -28.30
N ASP A 141 47.39 40.35 -28.35
CA ASP A 141 48.03 40.83 -29.57
C ASP A 141 48.51 39.71 -30.53
N LYS A 142 48.82 38.51 -30.01
CA LYS A 142 49.30 37.36 -30.81
C LYS A 142 48.17 36.47 -31.35
N LEU A 143 46.95 36.60 -30.83
CA LEU A 143 45.81 35.74 -31.16
C LEU A 143 44.76 36.50 -31.97
N GLY A 144 44.16 37.52 -31.35
CA GLY A 144 43.13 38.38 -31.93
C GLY A 144 41.95 37.60 -32.56
N GLU A 145 41.31 38.22 -33.55
CA GLU A 145 40.13 37.66 -34.21
C GLU A 145 40.40 36.38 -35.02
N THR A 146 41.61 36.22 -35.55
CA THR A 146 41.98 35.02 -36.33
C THR A 146 41.96 33.77 -35.45
N ALA A 147 42.45 33.87 -34.22
CA ALA A 147 42.38 32.78 -33.26
C ALA A 147 40.93 32.48 -32.85
N MET A 148 40.12 33.53 -32.63
CA MET A 148 38.71 33.39 -32.27
C MET A 148 37.92 32.62 -33.33
N GLN A 149 38.09 32.96 -34.62
CA GLN A 149 37.43 32.24 -35.72
C GLN A 149 37.88 30.78 -35.83
N ALA A 150 39.17 30.50 -35.55
CA ALA A 150 39.69 29.14 -35.58
C ALA A 150 39.06 28.27 -34.48
N ILE A 151 38.98 28.78 -33.25
CA ILE A 151 38.35 28.04 -32.14
C ILE A 151 36.83 27.94 -32.29
N GLU A 152 36.15 28.93 -32.87
CA GLU A 152 34.73 28.82 -33.26
C GLU A 152 34.51 27.73 -34.33
N THR A 153 35.44 27.60 -35.28
CA THR A 153 35.36 26.54 -36.31
C THR A 153 35.56 25.15 -35.70
N ILE A 154 36.48 25.01 -34.75
CA ILE A 154 36.67 23.76 -33.99
C ILE A 154 35.40 23.44 -33.18
N ALA A 155 34.78 24.43 -32.56
CA ALA A 155 33.55 24.25 -31.79
C ALA A 155 32.37 23.80 -32.67
N ASP A 156 32.20 24.39 -33.87
CA ASP A 156 31.21 24.00 -34.88
C ASP A 156 31.44 22.54 -35.35
N GLU A 157 32.69 22.16 -35.60
CA GLU A 157 33.05 20.78 -35.96
C GLU A 157 32.77 19.78 -34.82
N MET A 158 33.11 20.12 -33.57
CA MET A 158 32.80 19.31 -32.38
C MET A 158 31.29 19.05 -32.27
N LEU A 159 30.47 20.08 -32.51
CA LEU A 159 29.02 19.95 -32.47
C LEU A 159 28.47 19.05 -33.59
N ARG A 160 28.94 19.25 -34.84
CA ARG A 160 28.49 18.49 -36.00
C ARG A 160 28.90 17.02 -35.95
N THR A 161 30.09 16.75 -35.44
CA THR A 161 30.62 15.38 -35.29
C THR A 161 30.16 14.71 -33.99
N ARG A 162 29.40 15.40 -33.14
CA ARG A 162 28.94 14.94 -31.81
C ARG A 162 30.11 14.43 -30.95
N SER A 163 31.24 15.14 -31.00
CA SER A 163 32.49 14.76 -30.33
C SER A 163 33.12 15.95 -29.59
N LEU A 164 33.64 15.71 -28.39
CA LEU A 164 34.38 16.71 -27.60
C LEU A 164 35.87 16.83 -27.99
N ALA A 165 36.29 16.09 -29.03
CA ALA A 165 37.65 16.10 -29.55
C ALA A 165 37.67 16.05 -31.08
N VAL A 166 38.54 16.84 -31.70
CA VAL A 166 38.67 16.94 -33.16
C VAL A 166 40.11 16.68 -33.57
N HIS A 167 40.32 16.04 -34.72
CA HIS A 167 41.67 15.79 -35.22
C HIS A 167 42.44 17.10 -35.48
N HIS A 168 43.72 17.16 -35.11
CA HIS A 168 44.53 18.38 -35.22
C HIS A 168 44.57 18.99 -36.63
N GLN A 169 44.44 18.16 -37.68
CA GLN A 169 44.40 18.59 -39.09
C GLN A 169 43.21 19.48 -39.44
N ARG A 170 42.16 19.52 -38.60
CA ARG A 170 40.98 20.37 -38.81
C ARG A 170 41.20 21.81 -38.29
N PHE A 171 42.30 22.08 -37.59
CA PHE A 171 42.63 23.42 -37.14
C PHE A 171 43.16 24.27 -38.31
N THR A 172 42.48 25.38 -38.58
CA THR A 172 42.69 26.18 -39.80
C THR A 172 43.70 27.32 -39.64
N ALA A 173 44.12 27.64 -38.41
CA ALA A 173 45.06 28.72 -38.13
C ALA A 173 46.52 28.25 -38.02
N SER A 174 47.45 29.20 -37.85
CA SER A 174 48.89 28.94 -37.81
C SER A 174 49.33 28.15 -36.57
N GLN A 175 50.47 27.46 -36.68
CA GLN A 175 51.04 26.69 -35.56
C GLN A 175 51.41 27.56 -34.35
N ASP A 176 51.77 28.83 -34.58
CA ASP A 176 52.10 29.77 -33.50
C ASP A 176 50.87 30.19 -32.70
N ILE A 177 49.71 30.35 -33.37
CA ILE A 177 48.41 30.56 -32.73
C ILE A 177 48.05 29.33 -31.89
N LEU A 178 48.20 28.13 -32.44
CA LEU A 178 47.91 26.87 -31.73
C LEU A 178 48.75 26.72 -30.45
N ARG A 179 50.07 26.95 -30.54
CA ARG A 179 50.97 26.93 -29.38
C ARG A 179 50.58 27.95 -28.31
N THR A 180 50.15 29.13 -28.73
CA THR A 180 49.72 30.18 -27.79
C THR A 180 48.41 29.79 -27.11
N LEU A 181 47.45 29.21 -27.83
CA LEU A 181 46.19 28.68 -27.27
C LEU A 181 46.42 27.53 -26.27
N TRP A 182 47.42 26.67 -26.51
CA TRP A 182 47.85 25.65 -25.52
C TRP A 182 48.44 26.28 -24.26
N SER A 183 49.31 27.28 -24.42
CA SER A 183 49.94 27.94 -23.27
C SER A 183 48.94 28.68 -22.36
N LEU A 184 47.83 29.15 -22.94
CA LEU A 184 46.74 29.82 -22.23
C LEU A 184 45.62 28.86 -21.81
N ASN A 185 45.84 27.54 -21.93
CA ASN A 185 44.88 26.51 -21.55
C ASN A 185 43.50 26.63 -22.24
N VAL A 186 43.41 27.30 -23.40
CA VAL A 186 42.16 27.40 -24.18
C VAL A 186 41.91 26.11 -24.94
N LEU A 187 42.96 25.57 -25.58
CA LEU A 187 42.97 24.25 -26.20
C LEU A 187 43.93 23.33 -25.44
N ARG A 188 43.68 22.02 -25.52
CA ARG A 188 44.55 20.95 -25.04
C ARG A 188 44.67 19.85 -26.10
N GLU A 189 45.77 19.12 -26.06
CA GLU A 189 45.97 17.92 -26.87
C GLU A 189 45.68 16.68 -26.02
N THR A 190 44.86 15.76 -26.55
CA THR A 190 44.61 14.46 -25.91
C THR A 190 45.78 13.50 -26.15
N GLN A 191 45.84 12.39 -25.40
CA GLN A 191 46.86 11.36 -25.60
C GLN A 191 46.87 10.76 -27.02
N GLU A 192 45.75 10.86 -27.74
CA GLU A 192 45.58 10.39 -29.12
C GLU A 192 45.89 11.47 -30.20
N GLY A 193 46.41 12.64 -29.82
CA GLY A 193 46.74 13.72 -30.77
C GLY A 193 45.52 14.46 -31.34
N LYS A 194 44.40 14.47 -30.60
CA LYS A 194 43.20 15.26 -30.92
C LYS A 194 43.16 16.54 -30.09
N LEU A 195 42.53 17.58 -30.63
CA LEU A 195 42.31 18.87 -29.97
C LEU A 195 41.00 18.84 -29.17
N THR A 196 41.07 19.30 -27.92
CA THR A 196 39.90 19.53 -27.04
C THR A 196 40.00 20.89 -26.36
N PHE A 197 38.91 21.41 -25.80
CA PHE A 197 38.94 22.66 -25.03
C PHE A 197 39.45 22.43 -23.61
N GLY A 198 40.19 23.38 -23.04
CA GLY A 198 40.65 23.29 -21.65
C GLY A 198 39.53 23.41 -20.62
N HIS A 199 38.43 24.07 -21.00
CA HIS A 199 37.18 24.13 -20.25
C HIS A 199 36.01 23.74 -21.15
N GLN A 200 35.24 22.72 -20.75
CA GLN A 200 34.12 22.21 -21.54
C GLN A 200 33.01 23.25 -21.75
N THR A 201 32.81 24.16 -20.79
CA THR A 201 31.87 25.30 -20.85
C THR A 201 32.11 26.21 -22.07
N LEU A 202 33.32 26.23 -22.64
CA LEU A 202 33.64 27.08 -23.79
C LEU A 202 32.98 26.60 -25.09
N LEU A 203 32.61 25.31 -25.19
CA LEU A 203 32.07 24.74 -26.42
C LEU A 203 30.78 25.44 -26.86
N ASP A 204 29.76 25.50 -25.98
CA ASP A 204 28.48 26.14 -26.28
C ASP A 204 28.66 27.60 -26.70
N VAL A 205 29.46 28.33 -25.92
CA VAL A 205 29.66 29.76 -26.10
C VAL A 205 30.36 30.05 -27.42
N LEU A 206 31.35 29.25 -27.80
CA LEU A 206 32.05 29.38 -29.09
C LEU A 206 31.16 28.99 -30.27
N VAL A 207 30.36 27.92 -30.15
CA VAL A 207 29.36 27.55 -31.17
C VAL A 207 28.40 28.72 -31.41
N ILE A 208 27.87 29.31 -30.34
CA ILE A 208 26.89 30.39 -30.42
C ILE A 208 27.54 31.68 -30.92
N SER A 209 28.74 32.04 -30.43
CA SER A 209 29.52 33.17 -30.93
C SER A 209 29.73 33.06 -32.44
N GLY A 210 30.15 31.89 -32.92
CA GLY A 210 30.32 31.61 -34.34
C GLY A 210 29.00 31.69 -35.13
N ALA A 211 27.90 31.17 -34.59
CA ALA A 211 26.59 31.22 -35.23
C ALA A 211 26.05 32.67 -35.33
N VAL A 212 26.16 33.45 -34.26
CA VAL A 212 25.79 34.87 -34.21
C VAL A 212 26.65 35.67 -35.19
N ARG A 213 27.97 35.44 -35.23
CA ARG A 213 28.89 36.06 -36.20
C ARG A 213 28.48 35.79 -37.64
N LYS A 214 28.01 34.58 -37.95
CA LYS A 214 27.52 34.16 -39.27
C LYS A 214 26.06 34.62 -39.56
N GLY A 215 25.38 35.27 -38.61
CA GLY A 215 23.98 35.69 -38.74
C GLY A 215 22.99 34.52 -38.82
N ILE A 216 23.31 33.37 -38.23
CA ILE A 216 22.46 32.18 -38.23
C ILE A 216 21.35 32.36 -37.18
N THR A 217 20.09 32.12 -37.57
CA THR A 217 18.94 32.16 -36.65
C THR A 217 18.81 30.83 -35.89
N LEU A 218 18.17 30.85 -34.72
CA LEU A 218 17.93 29.65 -33.90
C LEU A 218 17.26 28.52 -34.69
N ASN A 219 16.25 28.83 -35.51
CA ASN A 219 15.56 27.82 -36.32
C ASN A 219 16.49 27.20 -37.36
N LYS A 220 17.34 27.99 -38.02
CA LYS A 220 18.33 27.46 -38.96
C LYS A 220 19.39 26.62 -38.23
N PHE A 221 19.87 27.11 -37.09
CA PHE A 221 20.84 26.39 -36.24
C PHE A 221 20.33 25.01 -35.83
N ILE A 222 19.05 24.89 -35.43
CA ILE A 222 18.42 23.62 -35.07
C ILE A 222 18.27 22.70 -36.29
N ASN A 223 17.81 23.21 -37.43
CA ASN A 223 17.56 22.37 -38.61
C ASN A 223 18.85 21.86 -39.28
N ASP A 224 19.98 22.52 -39.02
CA ASP A 224 21.30 22.09 -39.50
C ASP A 224 21.93 20.98 -38.61
N LEU A 225 21.24 20.56 -37.53
CA LEU A 225 21.72 19.59 -36.54
C LEU A 225 20.75 18.41 -36.38
N PRO A 226 21.26 17.18 -36.13
CA PRO A 226 20.40 16.05 -35.80
C PRO A 226 19.76 16.25 -34.41
N PRO A 227 18.49 15.86 -34.21
CA PRO A 227 17.75 16.08 -32.96
C PRO A 227 18.09 15.00 -31.92
N VAL A 228 19.32 15.04 -31.42
CA VAL A 228 19.87 14.10 -30.43
C VAL A 228 20.20 14.80 -29.10
N PRO A 229 20.34 14.08 -27.97
CA PRO A 229 20.63 14.70 -26.67
C PRO A 229 21.88 15.61 -26.67
N PHE A 230 22.93 15.26 -27.42
CA PHE A 230 24.20 15.98 -27.44
C PHE A 230 24.09 17.48 -27.81
N VAL A 231 23.13 17.84 -28.67
CA VAL A 231 22.98 19.23 -29.17
C VAL A 231 22.14 20.12 -28.26
N ARG A 232 21.40 19.53 -27.31
CA ARG A 232 20.44 20.25 -26.45
C ARG A 232 21.10 21.36 -25.63
N PRO A 233 22.28 21.19 -25.00
CA PRO A 233 22.93 22.28 -24.25
C PRO A 233 23.26 23.49 -25.14
N SER A 234 23.70 23.25 -26.37
CA SER A 234 23.97 24.32 -27.35
C SER A 234 22.71 25.10 -27.68
N ILE A 235 21.56 24.42 -27.82
CA ILE A 235 20.27 25.05 -28.10
C ILE A 235 19.80 25.89 -26.90
N ARG A 236 19.89 25.35 -25.67
CA ARG A 236 19.52 26.08 -24.45
C ARG A 236 20.40 27.33 -24.27
N SER A 237 21.69 27.18 -24.48
CA SER A 237 22.65 28.29 -24.42
C SER A 237 22.38 29.33 -25.52
N PHE A 238 21.93 28.92 -26.72
CA PHE A 238 21.51 29.84 -27.77
C PHE A 238 20.26 30.64 -27.34
N VAL A 239 19.24 29.97 -26.78
CA VAL A 239 18.03 30.64 -26.27
C VAL A 239 18.38 31.63 -25.16
N THR A 240 19.30 31.25 -24.26
CA THR A 240 19.81 32.11 -23.18
C THR A 240 20.50 33.36 -23.74
N GLN A 241 21.34 33.20 -24.77
CA GLN A 241 21.98 34.33 -25.45
C GLN A 241 20.96 35.27 -26.10
N LEU A 242 19.92 34.72 -26.74
CA LEU A 242 18.85 35.52 -27.33
C LEU A 242 18.06 36.28 -26.26
N ALA A 243 17.91 35.70 -25.07
CA ALA A 243 17.18 36.32 -23.97
C ALA A 243 17.88 37.56 -23.40
N ILE A 244 19.22 37.62 -23.48
CA ILE A 244 20.03 38.78 -23.12
C ILE A 244 19.87 39.93 -24.15
N GLY A 245 19.52 39.59 -25.40
CA GLY A 245 19.38 40.54 -26.51
C GLY A 245 18.03 41.24 -26.61
N ASP A 246 17.63 41.60 -27.84
CA ASP A 246 16.33 42.21 -28.11
C ASP A 246 15.19 41.19 -27.93
N ARG A 247 14.26 41.47 -26.99
CA ARG A 247 13.10 40.64 -26.70
C ARG A 247 12.21 40.40 -27.93
N ARG A 248 12.12 41.36 -28.86
CA ARG A 248 11.35 41.17 -30.09
C ARG A 248 11.98 40.10 -30.98
N GLU A 249 13.30 40.08 -31.09
CA GLU A 249 14.02 39.09 -31.88
C GLU A 249 13.98 37.72 -31.21
N LEU A 250 14.08 37.65 -29.87
CA LEU A 250 13.84 36.43 -29.09
C LEU A 250 12.47 35.82 -29.44
N ARG A 251 11.38 36.59 -29.30
CA ARG A 251 10.01 36.13 -29.62
C ARG A 251 9.90 35.61 -31.04
N LYS A 252 10.47 36.33 -32.01
CA LYS A 252 10.42 35.97 -33.43
C LYS A 252 11.13 34.65 -33.70
N GLN A 253 12.32 34.45 -33.15
CA GLN A 253 13.09 33.21 -33.35
C GLN A 253 12.50 32.03 -32.59
N ILE A 254 12.05 32.22 -31.35
CA ILE A 254 11.35 31.19 -30.57
C ILE A 254 10.07 30.77 -31.30
N ARG A 255 9.25 31.72 -31.76
CA ARG A 255 8.03 31.42 -32.52
C ARG A 255 8.32 30.51 -33.71
N ALA A 256 9.37 30.82 -34.48
CA ALA A 256 9.73 30.04 -35.66
C ALA A 256 10.06 28.57 -35.34
N VAL A 257 10.64 28.30 -34.16
CA VAL A 257 10.95 26.94 -33.70
C VAL A 257 9.70 26.25 -33.13
N LEU A 258 9.00 26.91 -32.21
CA LEU A 258 7.87 26.31 -31.49
C LEU A 258 6.69 25.96 -32.41
N THR A 259 6.46 26.74 -33.46
CA THR A 259 5.42 26.46 -34.47
C THR A 259 5.97 25.73 -35.70
N GLY A 260 7.26 25.39 -35.70
CA GLY A 260 7.94 24.71 -36.81
C GLY A 260 7.80 23.19 -36.76
N ASN A 261 8.51 22.52 -37.69
CA ASN A 261 8.53 21.06 -37.84
C ASN A 261 9.70 20.39 -37.11
N SER A 262 10.41 21.10 -36.24
CA SER A 262 11.48 20.51 -35.43
C SER A 262 10.93 19.42 -34.49
N ALA A 263 11.77 18.45 -34.13
CA ALA A 263 11.39 17.37 -33.21
C ALA A 263 10.77 17.92 -31.92
N PHE A 264 9.76 17.23 -31.38
CA PHE A 264 8.99 17.72 -30.24
C PHE A 264 9.86 17.94 -29.01
N HIS A 265 10.80 17.05 -28.70
CA HIS A 265 11.71 17.25 -27.56
C HIS A 265 12.58 18.52 -27.69
N ILE A 266 12.90 18.98 -28.91
CA ILE A 266 13.60 20.26 -29.14
C ILE A 266 12.66 21.45 -28.97
N ARG A 267 11.44 21.37 -29.52
CA ARG A 267 10.41 22.39 -29.29
C ARG A 267 10.09 22.52 -27.80
N ARG A 268 9.99 21.39 -27.10
CA ARG A 268 9.86 21.29 -25.64
C ARG A 268 11.04 21.95 -24.92
N LEU A 269 12.28 21.66 -25.31
CA LEU A 269 13.47 22.31 -24.72
C LEU A 269 13.43 23.83 -24.86
N VAL A 270 13.07 24.34 -26.04
CA VAL A 270 12.95 25.79 -26.27
C VAL A 270 11.78 26.38 -25.47
N ALA A 271 10.67 25.65 -25.33
CA ALA A 271 9.53 26.03 -24.50
C ALA A 271 9.89 26.07 -23.00
N GLU A 272 10.62 25.08 -22.50
CA GLU A 272 11.17 25.04 -21.13
C GLU A 272 12.09 26.24 -20.89
N SER A 273 13.07 26.45 -21.77
CA SER A 273 14.02 27.56 -21.69
C SER A 273 13.32 28.93 -21.75
N PHE A 274 12.19 29.02 -22.46
CA PHE A 274 11.36 30.21 -22.51
C PHE A 274 10.52 30.41 -21.24
N ALA A 275 10.01 29.32 -20.65
CA ALA A 275 9.24 29.35 -19.40
C ALA A 275 10.08 29.76 -18.19
N GLU A 276 11.38 29.48 -18.22
CA GLU A 276 12.36 29.95 -17.22
C GLU A 276 12.55 31.49 -17.25
N GLN A 277 12.17 32.17 -18.34
CA GLN A 277 12.27 33.62 -18.46
C GLN A 277 11.04 34.32 -17.85
N THR A 278 11.25 35.53 -17.33
CA THR A 278 10.13 36.39 -16.91
C THR A 278 9.24 36.72 -18.13
N PRO A 279 7.90 36.55 -18.04
CA PRO A 279 6.98 36.86 -19.13
C PRO A 279 6.79 38.37 -19.30
N GLN A 280 6.56 38.82 -20.54
CA GLN A 280 6.14 40.18 -20.86
C GLN A 280 4.79 40.19 -21.58
N ASP A 281 4.03 41.28 -21.45
CA ASP A 281 2.71 41.45 -22.08
C ASP A 281 2.70 41.11 -23.59
N ASP A 282 3.74 41.52 -24.31
CA ASP A 282 3.90 41.26 -25.75
C ASP A 282 4.12 39.78 -26.11
N ASP A 283 4.37 38.91 -25.13
CA ASP A 283 4.55 37.47 -25.33
C ASP A 283 3.19 36.75 -25.51
N TRP A 284 2.07 37.38 -25.11
CA TRP A 284 0.73 36.77 -25.17
C TRP A 284 0.30 36.29 -26.55
N PRO A 285 0.49 37.05 -27.66
CA PRO A 285 0.13 36.56 -29.00
C PRO A 285 0.87 35.29 -29.42
N LEU A 286 2.07 35.02 -28.89
CA LEU A 286 2.77 33.75 -29.15
C LEU A 286 2.10 32.63 -28.37
N ILE A 287 1.89 32.85 -27.08
CA ILE A 287 1.36 31.82 -26.19
C ILE A 287 -0.08 31.44 -26.54
N ARG A 288 -0.92 32.42 -26.91
CA ARG A 288 -2.28 32.18 -27.40
C ARG A 288 -2.28 31.31 -28.66
N ASP A 289 -1.42 31.64 -29.64
CA ASP A 289 -1.33 30.86 -30.87
C ASP A 289 -0.85 29.42 -30.60
N LEU A 290 0.05 29.23 -29.62
CA LEU A 290 0.45 27.89 -29.17
C LEU A 290 -0.69 27.16 -28.47
N HIS A 291 -1.45 27.82 -27.60
CA HIS A 291 -2.61 27.23 -26.95
C HIS A 291 -3.64 26.70 -27.96
N GLU A 292 -3.91 27.47 -29.03
CA GLU A 292 -4.89 27.12 -30.05
C GLU A 292 -4.41 26.05 -31.04
N LYS A 293 -3.14 26.07 -31.44
CA LYS A 293 -2.63 25.26 -32.58
C LYS A 293 -1.59 24.21 -32.20
N HIS A 294 -0.94 24.36 -31.05
CA HIS A 294 0.19 23.54 -30.59
C HIS A 294 0.07 23.25 -29.09
N ARG A 295 -1.04 22.61 -28.69
CA ARG A 295 -1.43 22.41 -27.28
C ARG A 295 -0.38 21.61 -26.50
N ASP A 296 0.31 20.68 -27.15
CA ASP A 296 1.44 19.91 -26.62
C ASP A 296 2.59 20.82 -26.15
N VAL A 297 2.99 21.81 -26.96
CA VAL A 297 4.03 22.78 -26.63
C VAL A 297 3.55 23.79 -25.60
N PHE A 298 2.30 24.26 -25.72
CA PHE A 298 1.70 25.15 -24.73
C PHE A 298 1.71 24.52 -23.33
N GLN A 299 1.35 23.25 -23.22
CA GLN A 299 1.35 22.56 -21.92
C GLN A 299 2.72 22.51 -21.28
N VAL A 300 3.81 22.41 -22.06
CA VAL A 300 5.17 22.50 -21.52
C VAL A 300 5.42 23.87 -20.89
N ILE A 301 5.17 24.97 -21.62
CA ILE A 301 5.35 26.33 -21.08
C ILE A 301 4.47 26.52 -19.86
N TYR A 302 3.19 26.15 -20.00
CA TYR A 302 2.21 26.26 -18.95
C TYR A 302 2.65 25.50 -17.70
N THR A 303 3.21 24.29 -17.82
CA THR A 303 3.63 23.47 -16.68
C THR A 303 4.94 23.90 -16.02
N GLN A 304 5.92 24.33 -16.82
CA GLN A 304 7.28 24.69 -16.39
C GLN A 304 7.42 26.18 -16.00
N ALA A 305 6.40 27.00 -16.22
CA ALA A 305 6.35 28.38 -15.77
C ALA A 305 6.17 28.47 -14.24
N GLU A 306 7.28 28.54 -13.50
CA GLU A 306 7.29 28.48 -12.03
C GLU A 306 7.31 29.86 -11.34
N LEU A 307 7.90 30.87 -11.99
CA LEU A 307 8.03 32.22 -11.43
C LEU A 307 6.67 32.88 -11.15
N ILE A 308 6.57 33.71 -10.11
CA ILE A 308 5.33 34.41 -9.72
C ILE A 308 4.83 35.36 -10.82
N GLU A 309 5.71 35.92 -11.65
CA GLU A 309 5.31 36.78 -12.76
C GLU A 309 4.44 36.03 -13.79
N TRP A 310 4.63 34.72 -13.94
CA TRP A 310 3.75 33.88 -14.75
C TRP A 310 2.35 33.75 -14.15
N HIS A 311 2.21 33.70 -12.81
CA HIS A 311 0.92 33.73 -12.16
C HIS A 311 0.12 34.98 -12.58
N TYR A 312 0.73 36.16 -12.46
CA TYR A 312 0.10 37.42 -12.88
C TYR A 312 -0.20 37.45 -14.38
N PHE A 313 0.71 36.95 -15.21
CA PHE A 313 0.53 36.86 -16.64
C PHE A 313 -0.67 35.97 -17.04
N TRP A 314 -0.82 34.80 -16.40
CA TRP A 314 -1.95 33.89 -16.64
C TRP A 314 -3.28 34.48 -16.19
N LEU A 315 -3.32 35.13 -15.01
CA LEU A 315 -4.53 35.81 -14.53
C LEU A 315 -4.96 36.97 -15.45
N LYS A 316 -4.00 37.67 -16.05
CA LYS A 316 -4.26 38.81 -16.94
C LYS A 316 -4.73 38.40 -18.33
N TYR A 317 -4.21 37.31 -18.89
CA TYR A 317 -4.43 36.95 -20.29
C TYR A 317 -5.12 35.59 -20.50
N LEU A 318 -4.59 34.51 -19.90
CA LEU A 318 -5.10 33.15 -20.12
C LEU A 318 -6.47 32.94 -19.46
N VAL A 319 -6.61 33.32 -18.19
CA VAL A 319 -7.85 33.12 -17.43
C VAL A 319 -9.06 33.81 -18.08
N PRO A 320 -8.98 35.10 -18.48
CA PRO A 320 -10.07 35.73 -19.23
C PRO A 320 -10.42 34.97 -20.51
N SER A 321 -9.42 34.53 -21.28
CA SER A 321 -9.63 33.75 -22.51
C SER A 321 -10.35 32.42 -22.26
N LEU A 322 -10.03 31.71 -21.16
CA LEU A 322 -10.69 30.46 -20.78
C LEU A 322 -12.14 30.69 -20.34
N ILE A 323 -12.39 31.79 -19.61
CA ILE A 323 -13.74 32.17 -19.17
C ILE A 323 -14.60 32.55 -20.38
N ASP A 324 -14.08 33.35 -21.31
CA ASP A 324 -14.78 33.77 -22.53
C ASP A 324 -15.11 32.58 -23.43
N ALA A 325 -14.19 31.61 -23.54
CA ALA A 325 -14.38 30.37 -24.29
C ALA A 325 -15.26 29.32 -23.58
N ARG A 326 -15.58 29.52 -22.29
CA ARG A 326 -16.23 28.54 -21.39
C ARG A 326 -15.50 27.18 -21.35
N ASP A 327 -14.17 27.21 -21.35
CA ASP A 327 -13.34 26.00 -21.27
C ASP A 327 -13.29 25.46 -19.82
N THR A 328 -14.21 24.55 -19.53
CA THR A 328 -14.33 23.90 -18.20
C THR A 328 -13.07 23.13 -17.81
N GLU A 329 -12.45 22.40 -18.74
CA GLU A 329 -11.25 21.61 -18.48
C GLU A 329 -10.05 22.51 -18.20
N GLY A 330 -9.83 23.52 -19.05
CA GLY A 330 -8.72 24.47 -18.91
C GLY A 330 -8.83 25.29 -17.62
N LEU A 331 -10.03 25.77 -17.28
CA LEU A 331 -10.22 26.54 -16.06
C LEU A 331 -10.05 25.67 -14.81
N THR A 332 -10.55 24.43 -14.84
CA THR A 332 -10.35 23.45 -13.75
C THR A 332 -8.86 23.14 -13.56
N ALA A 333 -8.10 22.91 -14.63
CA ALA A 333 -6.66 22.71 -14.56
C ALA A 333 -5.93 23.93 -13.96
N HIS A 334 -6.40 25.16 -14.26
CA HIS A 334 -5.82 26.38 -13.70
C HIS A 334 -6.16 26.60 -12.23
N VAL A 335 -7.37 26.24 -11.78
CA VAL A 335 -7.74 26.23 -10.36
C VAL A 335 -6.75 25.43 -9.53
N TYR A 336 -6.28 24.30 -10.04
CA TYR A 336 -5.29 23.47 -9.34
C TYR A 336 -3.89 24.05 -9.46
N ARG A 337 -3.47 24.47 -10.66
CA ARG A 337 -2.13 25.02 -10.87
C ARG A 337 -1.84 26.23 -9.99
N VAL A 338 -2.82 27.10 -9.81
CA VAL A 338 -2.66 28.36 -9.07
C VAL A 338 -2.31 28.14 -7.59
N SER A 339 -2.61 26.95 -7.04
CA SER A 339 -2.26 26.57 -5.66
C SER A 339 -0.75 26.61 -5.41
N ARG A 340 0.08 26.48 -6.45
CA ARG A 340 1.54 26.58 -6.34
C ARG A 340 1.99 27.90 -5.71
N TRP A 341 1.31 29.00 -6.03
CA TRP A 341 1.63 30.35 -5.53
C TRP A 341 0.78 30.74 -4.32
N LYS A 342 0.12 29.78 -3.64
CA LYS A 342 -0.78 30.04 -2.49
C LYS A 342 -0.13 30.81 -1.34
N ASN A 343 1.18 30.70 -1.17
CA ASN A 343 1.94 31.40 -0.11
C ASN A 343 2.67 32.65 -0.62
N GLU A 344 2.84 32.80 -1.94
CA GLU A 344 3.51 33.96 -2.55
C GLU A 344 2.51 35.08 -2.88
N ASP A 345 1.33 34.73 -3.43
CA ASP A 345 0.21 35.65 -3.66
C ASP A 345 -1.10 35.05 -3.14
N THR A 346 -1.21 34.90 -1.81
CA THR A 346 -2.40 34.33 -1.18
C THR A 346 -3.67 35.11 -1.53
N ALA A 347 -3.61 36.44 -1.57
CA ALA A 347 -4.77 37.27 -1.88
C ALA A 347 -5.25 37.06 -3.32
N GLY A 348 -4.34 37.05 -4.30
CA GLY A 348 -4.65 36.79 -5.70
C GLY A 348 -5.23 35.41 -5.93
N VAL A 349 -4.60 34.36 -5.38
CA VAL A 349 -5.05 32.96 -5.46
C VAL A 349 -6.47 32.79 -4.89
N LEU A 350 -6.72 33.30 -3.68
CA LEU A 350 -8.03 33.20 -3.03
C LEU A 350 -9.10 33.98 -3.80
N SER A 351 -8.76 35.16 -4.33
CA SER A 351 -9.68 35.96 -5.15
C SER A 351 -10.08 35.23 -6.44
N PHE A 352 -9.13 34.52 -7.06
CA PHE A 352 -9.38 33.72 -8.25
C PHE A 352 -10.26 32.52 -7.96
N TRP A 353 -9.99 31.75 -6.90
CA TRP A 353 -10.86 30.64 -6.48
C TRP A 353 -12.28 31.10 -6.17
N MET A 354 -12.43 32.23 -5.46
CA MET A 354 -13.74 32.84 -5.19
C MET A 354 -14.49 33.20 -6.48
N LYS A 355 -13.78 33.77 -7.47
CA LYS A 355 -14.32 34.11 -8.79
C LYS A 355 -14.77 32.86 -9.54
N VAL A 356 -13.97 31.80 -9.60
CA VAL A 356 -14.34 30.56 -10.29
C VAL A 356 -15.56 29.90 -9.64
N LEU A 357 -15.62 29.85 -8.31
CA LEU A 357 -16.79 29.35 -7.56
C LEU A 357 -18.05 30.24 -7.73
N SER A 358 -17.95 31.41 -8.34
CA SER A 358 -19.11 32.27 -8.67
C SER A 358 -19.62 32.06 -10.09
N LEU A 359 -18.90 31.29 -10.92
CA LEU A 359 -19.30 30.98 -12.28
C LEU A 359 -20.32 29.83 -12.28
N GLY A 360 -21.59 30.13 -12.55
CA GLY A 360 -22.68 29.15 -12.48
C GLY A 360 -22.61 27.98 -13.48
N TRP A 361 -21.64 27.97 -14.41
CA TRP A 361 -21.41 26.89 -15.37
C TRP A 361 -20.27 25.94 -14.96
N MET A 362 -19.57 26.22 -13.86
CA MET A 362 -18.54 25.35 -13.30
C MET A 362 -19.14 24.39 -12.26
N ASP A 363 -18.61 23.17 -12.19
CA ASP A 363 -18.97 22.22 -11.13
C ASP A 363 -18.27 22.61 -9.81
N GLY A 364 -18.99 23.40 -9.01
CA GLY A 364 -18.52 23.86 -7.70
C GLY A 364 -18.19 22.70 -6.75
N LYS A 365 -18.86 21.55 -6.86
CA LYS A 365 -18.59 20.38 -6.00
C LYS A 365 -17.21 19.80 -6.31
N LYS A 366 -16.92 19.57 -7.60
CA LYS A 366 -15.62 19.04 -8.04
C LYS A 366 -14.45 19.96 -7.66
N ILE A 367 -14.65 21.27 -7.79
CA ILE A 367 -13.65 22.26 -7.41
C ILE A 367 -13.44 22.29 -5.89
N SER A 368 -14.52 22.33 -5.12
CA SER A 368 -14.46 22.45 -3.65
C SER A 368 -13.60 21.37 -3.01
N TRP A 369 -13.76 20.11 -3.45
CA TRP A 369 -13.07 18.96 -2.89
C TRP A 369 -11.54 19.11 -2.87
N GLN A 370 -10.93 19.61 -3.95
CA GLN A 370 -9.47 19.75 -4.01
C GLN A 370 -8.97 21.05 -3.37
N LEU A 371 -9.80 22.09 -3.30
CA LEU A 371 -9.43 23.33 -2.61
C LEU A 371 -9.23 23.09 -1.11
N GLU A 372 -10.02 22.21 -0.51
CA GLU A 372 -9.95 21.89 0.93
C GLU A 372 -8.53 21.49 1.38
N HIS A 373 -7.85 20.65 0.59
CA HIS A 373 -6.49 20.22 0.88
C HIS A 373 -5.51 21.41 0.83
N HIS A 374 -5.52 22.19 -0.26
CA HIS A 374 -4.59 23.31 -0.43
C HIS A 374 -4.79 24.44 0.58
N LEU A 375 -6.02 24.66 1.07
CA LEU A 375 -6.31 25.66 2.10
C LEU A 375 -5.63 25.32 3.43
N SER A 376 -5.49 24.03 3.75
CA SER A 376 -4.82 23.58 4.96
C SER A 376 -3.30 23.78 4.93
N GLU A 377 -2.70 24.09 3.77
CA GLU A 377 -1.26 24.27 3.57
C GLU A 377 -0.82 25.75 3.52
N ILE A 378 -1.75 26.70 3.68
CA ILE A 378 -1.43 28.14 3.66
C ILE A 378 -0.72 28.54 4.96
N ASN A 379 0.28 29.42 4.88
CA ASN A 379 1.03 29.92 6.03
C ASN A 379 0.14 30.59 7.10
N SER A 380 0.55 30.49 8.37
CA SER A 380 -0.20 31.03 9.52
C SER A 380 -0.48 32.53 9.44
N GLU A 381 0.43 33.29 8.84
CA GLU A 381 0.32 34.75 8.64
C GLU A 381 -0.84 35.16 7.74
N ASN A 382 -1.28 34.28 6.84
CA ASN A 382 -2.32 34.56 5.84
C ASN A 382 -3.69 33.95 6.18
N LEU A 383 -3.86 33.32 7.34
CA LEU A 383 -5.11 32.63 7.73
C LEU A 383 -6.33 33.56 7.74
N ALA A 384 -6.15 34.84 8.09
CA ALA A 384 -7.25 35.81 8.08
C ALA A 384 -7.89 35.98 6.69
N LEU A 385 -7.09 35.90 5.62
CA LEU A 385 -7.54 36.06 4.23
C LEU A 385 -8.40 34.90 3.74
N ILE A 386 -8.26 33.72 4.35
CA ILE A 386 -8.95 32.49 3.96
C ILE A 386 -10.43 32.49 4.37
N SER A 387 -10.77 33.21 5.45
CA SER A 387 -12.07 33.17 6.12
C SER A 387 -13.29 33.33 5.18
N PRO A 388 -13.31 34.26 4.20
CA PRO A 388 -14.46 34.42 3.30
C PRO A 388 -14.68 33.20 2.40
N LEU A 389 -13.60 32.56 1.93
CA LEU A 389 -13.68 31.37 1.08
C LEU A 389 -14.14 30.15 1.87
N LEU A 390 -13.63 29.96 3.10
CA LEU A 390 -14.09 28.87 3.98
C LEU A 390 -15.59 28.97 4.29
N LYS A 391 -16.11 30.17 4.59
CA LYS A 391 -17.54 30.37 4.80
C LYS A 391 -18.36 29.95 3.59
N LYS A 392 -17.93 30.31 2.38
CA LYS A 392 -18.59 29.92 1.12
C LYS A 392 -18.54 28.41 0.89
N LEU A 393 -17.43 27.75 1.22
CA LEU A 393 -17.30 26.29 1.10
C LEU A 393 -18.16 25.56 2.13
N LEU A 394 -18.29 26.08 3.35
CA LEU A 394 -19.17 25.51 4.40
C LEU A 394 -20.66 25.59 4.05
N ASP A 395 -21.06 26.51 3.16
CA ASP A 395 -22.43 26.63 2.66
C ASP A 395 -22.72 25.67 1.47
N MET A 396 -21.71 24.98 0.95
CA MET A 396 -21.87 23.98 -0.12
C MET A 396 -22.13 22.57 0.46
N PRO A 397 -22.90 21.72 -0.24
CA PRO A 397 -23.13 20.34 0.21
C PRO A 397 -21.82 19.57 0.28
N ARG A 398 -21.56 18.97 1.45
CA ARG A 398 -20.31 18.28 1.77
C ARG A 398 -20.22 16.90 1.14
N GLN A 399 -19.00 16.42 0.99
CA GLN A 399 -18.69 15.06 0.54
C GLN A 399 -18.20 14.20 1.71
N GLU A 400 -18.29 12.87 1.57
CA GLU A 400 -18.02 11.89 2.63
C GLU A 400 -16.59 11.96 3.22
N HIS A 401 -15.62 12.60 2.54
CA HIS A 401 -14.23 12.74 2.99
C HIS A 401 -13.68 14.17 2.81
N SER A 402 -14.27 15.13 3.54
CA SER A 402 -13.88 16.55 3.48
C SER A 402 -12.67 16.87 4.38
N SER A 403 -11.65 17.53 3.84
CA SER A 403 -10.48 18.04 4.60
C SER A 403 -10.67 19.46 5.13
N LEU A 404 -11.87 20.03 4.94
CA LEU A 404 -12.20 21.40 5.30
C LEU A 404 -12.00 21.69 6.80
N GLY A 405 -12.22 20.66 7.66
CA GLY A 405 -12.03 20.75 9.10
C GLY A 405 -10.61 21.14 9.53
N HIS A 406 -9.58 20.78 8.76
CA HIS A 406 -8.18 21.12 9.07
C HIS A 406 -7.94 22.62 8.94
N ALA A 407 -8.36 23.21 7.81
CA ALA A 407 -8.21 24.64 7.57
C ALA A 407 -9.04 25.46 8.57
N LEU A 408 -10.24 24.98 8.91
CA LEU A 408 -11.12 25.61 9.90
C LEU A 408 -10.52 25.58 11.31
N ALA A 409 -9.99 24.44 11.74
CA ALA A 409 -9.32 24.29 13.04
C ALA A 409 -8.15 25.28 13.19
N ARG A 410 -7.32 25.43 12.15
CA ARG A 410 -6.23 26.41 12.12
C ARG A 410 -6.73 27.86 12.22
N CYS A 411 -7.77 28.22 11.48
CA CYS A 411 -8.34 29.57 11.51
C CYS A 411 -8.95 29.92 12.87
N VAL A 412 -9.63 28.96 13.51
CA VAL A 412 -10.25 29.14 14.83
C VAL A 412 -9.19 29.22 15.93
N ALA A 413 -8.15 28.36 15.88
CA ALA A 413 -7.03 28.41 16.81
C ALA A 413 -6.27 29.75 16.75
N ALA A 414 -6.14 30.31 15.54
CA ALA A 414 -5.52 31.63 15.31
C ALA A 414 -6.45 32.81 15.64
N GLY A 415 -7.70 32.58 16.04
CA GLY A 415 -8.68 33.63 16.32
C GLY A 415 -9.20 34.37 15.08
N SER A 416 -8.97 33.83 13.87
CA SER A 416 -9.43 34.40 12.60
C SER A 416 -10.89 34.05 12.27
N MET A 417 -11.43 32.99 12.88
CA MET A 417 -12.83 32.59 12.77
C MET A 417 -13.45 32.27 14.14
N GLU A 418 -14.76 32.50 14.26
CA GLU A 418 -15.53 32.23 15.47
C GLU A 418 -15.87 30.73 15.63
N ASP A 419 -16.00 30.29 16.88
CA ASP A 419 -16.33 28.89 17.23
C ASP A 419 -17.70 28.43 16.69
N LEU A 420 -18.60 29.35 16.38
CA LEU A 420 -19.88 29.05 15.73
C LEU A 420 -19.69 28.31 14.39
N TRP A 421 -18.68 28.71 13.61
CA TRP A 421 -18.39 28.07 12.32
C TRP A 421 -17.80 26.67 12.51
N LEU A 422 -17.00 26.47 13.55
CA LEU A 422 -16.53 25.14 13.95
C LEU A 422 -17.68 24.24 14.36
N TRP A 423 -18.62 24.73 15.16
CA TRP A 423 -19.80 23.95 15.55
C TRP A 423 -20.71 23.62 14.35
N ARG A 424 -20.88 24.57 13.42
CA ARG A 424 -21.60 24.33 12.16
C ARG A 424 -20.90 23.29 11.29
N TYR A 425 -19.58 23.17 11.35
CA TYR A 425 -18.85 22.06 10.73
C TYR A 425 -19.16 20.74 11.45
N ILE A 426 -19.04 20.70 12.77
CA ILE A 426 -19.21 19.48 13.58
C ILE A 426 -20.61 18.87 13.45
N ALA A 427 -21.66 19.70 13.61
CA ALA A 427 -23.03 19.23 13.82
C ALA A 427 -24.04 19.76 12.78
N GLY A 428 -23.61 20.56 11.81
CA GLY A 428 -24.52 21.26 10.89
C GLY A 428 -25.28 20.36 9.91
N ASP A 429 -24.82 19.13 9.70
CA ASP A 429 -25.43 18.17 8.77
C ASP A 429 -26.44 17.23 9.45
N ILE A 430 -26.64 17.36 10.77
CA ILE A 430 -27.56 16.54 11.56
C ILE A 430 -28.99 17.07 11.39
N SER A 431 -29.88 16.26 10.81
CA SER A 431 -31.31 16.58 10.69
C SER A 431 -32.12 15.99 11.86
N GLU A 432 -33.36 16.45 12.06
CA GLU A 432 -34.28 15.89 13.07
C GLU A 432 -34.52 14.38 12.86
N ASP A 433 -34.57 13.91 11.60
CA ASP A 433 -34.70 12.49 11.27
C ASP A 433 -33.47 11.68 11.68
N ASP A 434 -32.26 12.28 11.61
CA ASP A 434 -31.03 11.62 12.02
C ASP A 434 -30.93 11.49 13.55
N VAL A 435 -31.50 12.45 14.29
CA VAL A 435 -31.56 12.41 15.75
C VAL A 435 -32.43 11.27 16.28
N ILE A 436 -33.44 10.86 15.51
CA ILE A 436 -34.35 9.76 15.86
C ILE A 436 -33.70 8.38 15.62
N LYS A 437 -32.67 8.31 14.77
CA LYS A 437 -31.92 7.06 14.53
C LYS A 437 -31.02 6.73 15.72
N PHE A 438 -30.59 5.47 15.79
CA PHE A 438 -29.73 4.98 16.86
C PHE A 438 -28.33 5.62 16.85
N HIS A 439 -27.83 6.00 15.67
CA HIS A 439 -26.57 6.76 15.48
C HIS A 439 -26.81 7.87 14.45
N PHE A 440 -25.97 8.91 14.45
CA PHE A 440 -26.09 10.04 13.51
C PHE A 440 -25.63 9.72 12.08
N ASP A 441 -25.61 8.44 11.65
CA ASP A 441 -25.18 7.99 10.31
C ASP A 441 -23.83 8.59 9.84
N ASN A 442 -22.85 8.73 10.76
CA ASN A 442 -21.54 9.36 10.52
C ASN A 442 -21.58 10.85 10.10
N LYS A 443 -22.68 11.57 10.39
CA LYS A 443 -22.83 13.02 10.10
C LYS A 443 -22.30 13.94 11.20
N LEU A 444 -21.91 13.36 12.34
CA LEU A 444 -21.27 14.09 13.43
C LEU A 444 -19.75 14.04 13.24
N HIS A 445 -19.13 15.19 13.03
CA HIS A 445 -17.71 15.32 12.70
C HIS A 445 -16.87 15.68 13.93
N CYS A 446 -16.52 14.67 14.74
CA CYS A 446 -15.72 14.84 15.96
C CYS A 446 -14.39 14.08 15.93
N GLN A 447 -14.07 13.38 14.84
CA GLN A 447 -12.92 12.50 14.79
C GLN A 447 -11.61 13.30 14.72
N PRO A 448 -10.51 12.84 15.34
CA PRO A 448 -9.24 13.55 15.35
C PRO A 448 -8.71 13.89 13.96
N HIS A 449 -8.84 12.94 13.02
CA HIS A 449 -8.37 13.09 11.64
C HIS A 449 -9.12 14.17 10.86
N GLU A 450 -10.31 14.63 11.30
CA GLU A 450 -11.06 15.69 10.61
C GLU A 450 -10.44 17.07 10.85
N PHE A 451 -9.67 17.24 11.93
CA PHE A 451 -9.01 18.49 12.33
C PHE A 451 -7.48 18.49 12.12
N GLY A 452 -6.93 17.42 11.55
CA GLY A 452 -5.52 17.29 11.13
C GLY A 452 -4.61 16.46 12.04
N ASP A 453 -3.57 15.88 11.45
CA ASP A 453 -2.70 14.85 12.05
C ASP A 453 -1.80 15.33 13.20
N SER A 454 -1.67 16.65 13.39
CA SER A 454 -0.71 17.22 14.34
C SER A 454 -1.22 17.32 15.79
N ASN A 455 -2.53 17.19 16.03
CA ASN A 455 -3.08 17.30 17.38
C ASN A 455 -4.38 16.50 17.55
N ASN A 456 -4.24 15.22 17.91
CA ASN A 456 -5.37 14.30 18.13
C ASN A 456 -6.40 14.78 19.18
N ASN A 457 -6.10 15.86 19.92
CA ASN A 457 -6.96 16.43 20.96
C ASN A 457 -7.43 17.87 20.64
N PHE A 458 -7.39 18.32 19.38
CA PHE A 458 -7.81 19.69 19.02
C PHE A 458 -9.19 20.06 19.56
N LEU A 459 -10.22 19.27 19.22
CA LEU A 459 -11.60 19.54 19.62
C LEU A 459 -11.74 19.58 21.15
N ARG A 460 -11.12 18.61 21.83
CA ARG A 460 -11.08 18.53 23.29
C ARG A 460 -10.49 19.79 23.92
N ASN A 461 -9.30 20.20 23.46
CA ASN A 461 -8.62 21.38 23.98
C ASN A 461 -9.43 22.65 23.70
N ARG A 462 -10.06 22.76 22.52
CA ARG A 462 -10.82 23.94 22.14
C ARG A 462 -12.10 24.10 22.95
N ILE A 463 -12.85 23.02 23.18
CA ILE A 463 -14.08 23.05 24.00
C ILE A 463 -13.76 23.40 25.45
N VAL A 464 -12.67 22.85 26.03
CA VAL A 464 -12.20 23.22 27.38
C VAL A 464 -11.84 24.71 27.49
N GLN A 465 -11.30 25.31 26.42
CA GLN A 465 -10.88 26.72 26.42
C GLN A 465 -12.01 27.70 26.09
N SER A 466 -13.07 27.26 25.39
CA SER A 466 -14.13 28.14 24.86
C SER A 466 -15.48 27.83 25.51
N PRO A 467 -15.92 28.65 26.48
CA PRO A 467 -17.25 28.56 27.06
C PRO A 467 -18.37 28.67 26.00
N ALA A 468 -18.14 29.47 24.95
CA ALA A 468 -19.11 29.64 23.86
C ALA A 468 -19.30 28.35 23.05
N LEU A 469 -18.22 27.63 22.76
CA LEU A 469 -18.30 26.35 22.05
C LEU A 469 -18.93 25.26 22.93
N LEU A 470 -18.60 25.24 24.23
CA LEU A 470 -19.23 24.34 25.19
C LEU A 470 -20.74 24.59 25.31
N ASP A 471 -21.19 25.85 25.36
CA ASP A 471 -22.61 26.19 25.39
C ASP A 471 -23.35 25.77 24.11
N LEU A 472 -22.71 25.87 22.95
CA LEU A 472 -23.27 25.38 21.69
C LEU A 472 -23.45 23.86 21.73
N ALA A 473 -22.44 23.13 22.20
CA ALA A 473 -22.50 21.67 22.35
C ALA A 473 -23.61 21.23 23.30
N LEU A 474 -23.71 21.86 24.48
CA LEU A 474 -24.75 21.54 25.46
C LEU A 474 -26.16 21.78 24.92
N LYS A 475 -26.38 22.93 24.26
CA LYS A 475 -27.69 23.24 23.66
C LYS A 475 -28.09 22.21 22.61
N SER A 476 -27.14 21.77 21.78
CA SER A 476 -27.40 20.73 20.78
C SER A 476 -27.73 19.39 21.43
N ILE A 477 -26.97 18.95 22.45
CA ILE A 477 -27.24 17.70 23.18
C ILE A 477 -28.63 17.71 23.84
N GLU A 478 -29.00 18.81 24.50
CA GLU A 478 -30.33 18.98 25.10
C GLU A 478 -31.43 18.92 24.05
N GLN A 479 -31.27 19.63 22.92
CA GLN A 479 -32.22 19.60 21.81
C GLN A 479 -32.37 18.20 21.19
N TRP A 480 -31.26 17.47 21.02
CA TRP A 480 -31.29 16.11 20.49
C TRP A 480 -32.01 15.16 21.44
N SER A 481 -31.74 15.27 22.75
CA SER A 481 -32.41 14.49 23.79
C SER A 481 -33.92 14.76 23.85
N GLU A 482 -34.34 16.02 23.71
CA GLU A 482 -35.75 16.40 23.64
C GLU A 482 -36.44 15.82 22.40
N THR A 483 -35.79 15.88 21.24
CA THR A 483 -36.32 15.35 19.98
C THR A 483 -36.53 13.84 20.05
N GLN A 484 -35.55 13.08 20.57
CA GLN A 484 -35.67 11.63 20.79
C GLN A 484 -36.83 11.31 21.75
N SER A 485 -36.99 12.09 22.83
CA SER A 485 -38.06 11.86 23.80
C SER A 485 -39.46 12.07 23.23
N LEU A 486 -39.65 13.06 22.34
CA LEU A 486 -40.95 13.33 21.72
C LEU A 486 -41.38 12.22 20.76
N HIS A 487 -40.42 11.54 20.11
CA HIS A 487 -40.71 10.48 19.15
C HIS A 487 -41.20 9.17 19.80
N TYR A 488 -40.59 8.74 20.92
CA TYR A 488 -40.88 7.43 21.54
C TYR A 488 -42.09 7.39 22.50
N GLY A 489 -42.84 8.50 22.64
CA GLY A 489 -44.21 8.52 23.16
C GLY A 489 -44.46 8.02 24.60
N LYS A 490 -43.43 7.86 25.44
CA LYS A 490 -43.61 7.51 26.87
C LYS A 490 -43.89 8.77 27.71
N PRO A 491 -44.71 8.67 28.79
CA PRO A 491 -44.93 9.79 29.72
C PRO A 491 -43.58 10.31 30.25
N PRO A 492 -43.50 11.58 30.68
CA PRO A 492 -42.22 12.20 31.03
C PRO A 492 -41.61 11.49 32.22
N VAL A 493 -40.68 10.57 31.95
CA VAL A 493 -39.73 10.10 32.96
C VAL A 493 -38.86 11.30 33.28
N VAL A 494 -38.73 11.62 34.58
CA VAL A 494 -38.01 12.82 35.05
C VAL A 494 -36.54 12.78 34.61
N TYR A 495 -35.92 11.60 34.52
CA TYR A 495 -34.57 11.42 34.01
C TYR A 495 -34.57 10.43 32.85
N ARG A 496 -33.80 10.72 31.79
CA ARG A 496 -33.77 9.94 30.55
C ARG A 496 -32.42 9.29 30.37
N TYR A 497 -32.42 8.08 29.84
CA TYR A 497 -31.16 7.38 29.52
C TYR A 497 -30.34 8.15 28.47
N GLY A 498 -30.99 8.65 27.41
CA GLY A 498 -30.38 9.56 26.43
C GLY A 498 -29.03 9.07 25.89
N PHE A 499 -28.03 9.96 25.92
CA PHE A 499 -26.68 9.71 25.43
C PHE A 499 -25.77 9.04 26.46
N LEU A 500 -26.30 8.54 27.59
CA LEU A 500 -25.50 7.96 28.66
C LEU A 500 -24.63 6.78 28.18
N HIS A 501 -25.09 6.01 27.18
CA HIS A 501 -24.31 4.94 26.55
C HIS A 501 -23.07 5.43 25.79
N GLU A 502 -23.05 6.68 25.34
CA GLU A 502 -21.93 7.31 24.64
C GLU A 502 -20.98 8.03 25.62
N THR A 503 -21.03 7.73 26.93
CA THR A 503 -20.19 8.39 27.95
C THR A 503 -19.35 7.39 28.74
N THR A 504 -18.40 7.88 29.56
CA THR A 504 -17.58 7.03 30.44
C THR A 504 -18.39 6.15 31.40
N TYR A 505 -19.68 6.46 31.62
CA TYR A 505 -20.62 5.54 32.27
C TYR A 505 -20.61 4.16 31.59
N ASN A 506 -20.72 4.09 30.27
CA ASN A 506 -20.73 2.81 29.56
C ASN A 506 -19.39 2.06 29.71
N ASP A 507 -18.27 2.76 29.85
CA ASP A 507 -16.96 2.12 30.07
C ASP A 507 -16.87 1.40 31.42
N ILE A 508 -17.54 1.96 32.43
CA ILE A 508 -17.64 1.44 33.79
C ILE A 508 -18.66 0.29 33.85
N HIS A 509 -19.72 0.37 33.03
CA HIS A 509 -20.86 -0.54 33.03
C HIS A 509 -20.85 -1.57 31.88
N SER A 510 -19.75 -1.70 31.13
CA SER A 510 -19.59 -2.70 30.06
C SER A 510 -18.20 -3.34 30.03
N GLN A 511 -18.14 -4.59 29.56
CA GLN A 511 -16.90 -5.35 29.38
C GLN A 511 -16.78 -5.80 27.92
N HIS A 512 -16.08 -5.00 27.12
CA HIS A 512 -15.84 -5.23 25.69
C HIS A 512 -14.33 -5.34 25.42
N ASP A 513 -13.90 -6.40 24.70
CA ASP A 513 -12.51 -6.59 24.29
C ASP A 513 -12.02 -5.52 23.30
N ILE A 514 -12.92 -4.98 22.49
CA ILE A 514 -12.66 -3.94 21.50
C ILE A 514 -13.71 -2.86 21.67
N ARG A 515 -13.29 -1.61 21.90
CA ARG A 515 -14.17 -0.45 22.03
C ARG A 515 -14.04 0.42 20.79
N HIS A 516 -15.12 0.53 20.03
CA HIS A 516 -15.19 1.46 18.90
C HIS A 516 -15.47 2.87 19.43
N MET A 517 -14.65 3.85 19.04
CA MET A 517 -14.84 5.27 19.39
C MET A 517 -15.69 5.95 18.31
N SER A 518 -17.01 5.97 18.50
CA SER A 518 -17.95 6.73 17.68
C SER A 518 -17.70 8.24 17.80
N SER A 519 -18.19 9.02 16.84
CA SER A 519 -18.10 10.49 16.92
C SER A 519 -18.91 11.04 18.11
N GLU A 520 -20.04 10.41 18.41
CA GLU A 520 -20.90 10.68 19.56
C GLU A 520 -20.12 10.50 20.86
N ARG A 521 -19.39 9.38 20.97
CA ARG A 521 -18.54 9.08 22.12
C ARG A 521 -17.45 10.14 22.30
N ILE A 522 -16.77 10.53 21.23
CA ILE A 522 -15.70 11.55 21.29
C ILE A 522 -16.24 12.92 21.71
N LEU A 523 -17.42 13.29 21.22
CA LEU A 523 -18.10 14.53 21.64
C LEU A 523 -18.40 14.50 23.14
N MET A 524 -18.99 13.42 23.64
CA MET A 524 -19.35 13.27 25.04
C MET A 524 -18.13 13.28 25.96
N ASP A 525 -17.06 12.55 25.62
CA ASP A 525 -15.80 12.59 26.37
C ASP A 525 -15.19 14.00 26.41
N THR A 526 -15.33 14.74 25.31
CA THR A 526 -14.85 16.12 25.23
C THR A 526 -15.67 17.06 26.13
N VAL A 527 -17.00 16.94 26.10
CA VAL A 527 -17.91 17.74 26.94
C VAL A 527 -17.71 17.40 28.42
N GLU A 528 -17.60 16.11 28.77
CA GLU A 528 -17.30 15.63 30.12
C GLU A 528 -16.01 16.28 30.66
N ALA A 529 -14.93 16.19 29.89
CA ALA A 529 -13.64 16.76 30.27
C ALA A 529 -13.70 18.29 30.46
N ALA A 530 -14.46 19.00 29.62
CA ALA A 530 -14.64 20.44 29.74
C ALA A 530 -15.43 20.84 30.98
N ILE A 531 -16.55 20.16 31.27
CA ILE A 531 -17.35 20.41 32.47
C ILE A 531 -16.52 20.15 33.74
N LEU A 532 -15.81 19.00 33.79
CA LEU A 532 -14.93 18.66 34.92
C LEU A 532 -13.85 19.73 35.12
N ASN A 533 -13.21 20.19 34.05
CA ASN A 533 -12.18 21.23 34.14
C ASN A 533 -12.76 22.56 34.67
N HIS A 534 -13.88 23.02 34.12
CA HIS A 534 -14.55 24.25 34.55
C HIS A 534 -15.00 24.21 36.00
N ALA A 535 -15.43 23.03 36.48
CA ALA A 535 -15.84 22.83 37.86
C ALA A 535 -14.66 22.79 38.84
N LEU A 536 -13.59 22.06 38.51
CA LEU A 536 -12.36 22.00 39.31
C LEU A 536 -11.68 23.37 39.44
N MET A 537 -11.75 24.19 38.39
CA MET A 537 -11.24 25.56 38.39
C MET A 537 -12.19 26.57 39.05
N HIS A 538 -13.37 26.15 39.53
CA HIS A 538 -14.42 27.03 40.04
C HIS A 538 -14.74 28.22 39.13
N SER A 539 -14.73 27.99 37.82
CA SER A 539 -14.92 29.04 36.82
C SER A 539 -16.31 29.69 36.92
N GLU A 540 -16.44 30.93 36.44
CA GLU A 540 -17.73 31.64 36.36
C GLU A 540 -18.78 30.84 35.56
N TRP A 541 -18.33 30.16 34.49
CA TRP A 541 -19.20 29.30 33.68
C TRP A 541 -19.81 28.16 34.50
N TRP A 542 -19.04 27.49 35.36
CA TRP A 542 -19.57 26.43 36.23
C TRP A 542 -20.57 26.98 37.24
N GLN A 543 -20.27 28.12 37.88
CA GLN A 543 -21.19 28.74 38.85
C GLN A 543 -22.56 29.05 38.24
N ASN A 544 -22.59 29.47 36.98
CA ASN A 544 -23.82 29.79 36.26
C ASN A 544 -24.58 28.57 35.74
N ASN A 545 -23.91 27.42 35.52
CA ASN A 545 -24.51 26.22 34.91
C ASN A 545 -24.68 25.02 35.85
N ARG A 546 -24.10 25.04 37.06
CA ARG A 546 -24.12 23.89 37.99
C ARG A 546 -25.52 23.38 38.31
N GLU A 547 -26.50 24.26 38.49
CA GLU A 547 -27.89 23.88 38.79
C GLU A 547 -28.58 23.28 37.55
N ARG A 548 -28.38 23.89 36.37
CA ARG A 548 -28.87 23.37 35.08
C ARG A 548 -28.37 21.95 34.79
N LEU A 549 -27.12 21.64 35.14
CA LEU A 549 -26.52 20.33 34.91
C LEU A 549 -26.94 19.30 35.97
N CYS A 550 -26.95 19.66 37.26
CA CYS A 550 -27.31 18.74 38.36
C CYS A 550 -28.77 18.27 38.35
N PHE A 551 -29.66 19.00 37.67
CA PHE A 551 -31.07 18.65 37.52
C PHE A 551 -31.49 18.53 36.05
N ASN A 552 -30.54 18.24 35.15
CA ASN A 552 -30.85 18.03 33.74
C ASN A 552 -31.60 16.72 33.53
N HIS A 553 -32.55 16.71 32.59
CA HIS A 553 -33.30 15.50 32.22
C HIS A 553 -32.47 14.52 31.38
N GLU A 554 -31.43 15.00 30.69
CA GLU A 554 -30.49 14.17 29.91
C GLU A 554 -29.50 13.44 30.83
N GLY A 555 -29.54 12.11 30.82
CA GLY A 555 -28.76 11.25 31.69
C GLY A 555 -27.25 11.46 31.57
N ALA A 556 -26.72 11.72 30.37
CA ALA A 556 -25.30 12.01 30.17
C ALA A 556 -24.85 13.28 30.92
N LEU A 557 -25.62 14.37 30.82
CA LEU A 557 -25.29 15.64 31.48
C LEU A 557 -25.43 15.55 33.00
N LEU A 558 -26.45 14.83 33.46
CA LEU A 558 -26.65 14.53 34.87
C LEU A 558 -25.51 13.68 35.45
N TYR A 559 -25.07 12.67 34.71
CA TYR A 559 -23.92 11.85 35.05
C TYR A 559 -22.64 12.68 35.20
N PHE A 560 -22.36 13.58 34.25
CA PHE A 560 -21.22 14.50 34.36
C PHE A 560 -21.30 15.39 35.60
N ALA A 561 -22.50 15.88 35.93
CA ALA A 561 -22.72 16.66 37.15
C ALA A 561 -22.46 15.85 38.44
N ILE A 562 -22.84 14.57 38.47
CA ILE A 562 -22.55 13.66 39.58
C ILE A 562 -21.04 13.41 39.72
N LEU A 563 -20.32 13.20 38.60
CA LEU A 563 -18.86 13.07 38.62
C LEU A 563 -18.19 14.31 39.20
N VAL A 564 -18.61 15.50 38.77
CA VAL A 564 -18.13 16.78 39.32
C VAL A 564 -18.41 16.89 40.82
N CYS A 565 -19.64 16.61 41.24
CA CYS A 565 -20.03 16.68 42.64
C CYS A 565 -19.26 15.67 43.50
N THR A 566 -18.94 14.50 42.95
CA THR A 566 -18.13 13.48 43.61
C THR A 566 -16.67 13.91 43.73
N ALA A 567 -16.11 14.55 42.70
CA ALA A 567 -14.74 15.04 42.70
C ALA A 567 -14.55 16.27 43.61
N SER A 568 -15.59 17.08 43.83
CA SER A 568 -15.55 18.29 44.66
C SER A 568 -16.82 18.44 45.53
N PRO A 569 -17.01 17.57 46.53
CA PRO A 569 -18.29 17.47 47.26
C PRO A 569 -18.57 18.68 48.16
N GLN A 570 -17.56 19.22 48.84
CA GLN A 570 -17.75 20.36 49.74
C GLN A 570 -18.17 21.64 49.00
N ALA A 571 -17.68 21.85 47.79
CA ALA A 571 -17.99 23.03 46.98
C ALA A 571 -19.42 23.01 46.40
N ASN A 572 -20.07 21.84 46.37
CA ASN A 572 -21.39 21.63 45.78
C ASN A 572 -22.37 20.98 46.78
N ILE A 573 -22.10 21.11 48.09
CA ILE A 573 -22.83 20.37 49.12
C ILE A 573 -24.33 20.74 49.18
N ASP A 574 -24.66 21.98 48.81
CA ASP A 574 -26.02 22.49 48.68
C ASP A 574 -26.80 21.73 47.61
N LEU A 575 -26.20 21.54 46.42
CA LEU A 575 -26.80 20.79 45.32
C LEU A 575 -26.85 19.29 45.62
N ILE A 576 -25.78 18.71 46.17
CA ILE A 576 -25.71 17.29 46.52
C ILE A 576 -26.84 16.90 47.50
N GLY A 577 -27.07 17.73 48.53
CA GLY A 577 -28.15 17.50 49.47
C GLY A 577 -29.55 17.52 48.84
N CYS A 578 -29.73 18.22 47.72
CA CYS A 578 -30.97 18.20 46.94
C CYS A 578 -31.04 17.00 46.01
N MET A 579 -29.95 16.67 45.30
CA MET A 579 -29.86 15.50 44.41
C MET A 579 -30.15 14.20 45.16
N LEU A 580 -29.52 14.00 46.32
CA LEU A 580 -29.71 12.79 47.14
C LEU A 580 -31.10 12.69 47.81
N CYS A 581 -31.89 13.77 47.77
CA CYS A 581 -33.28 13.78 48.20
C CYS A 581 -34.27 13.58 47.03
N ASP A 582 -33.80 13.53 45.78
CA ASP A 582 -34.65 13.26 44.62
C ASP A 582 -34.89 11.76 44.46
N LYS A 583 -36.12 11.33 44.75
CA LYS A 583 -36.54 9.94 44.60
C LYS A 583 -36.33 9.42 43.17
N ASN A 584 -36.61 10.23 42.15
CA ASN A 584 -36.47 9.79 40.76
C ASN A 584 -35.01 9.58 40.36
N LEU A 585 -34.07 10.33 40.96
CA LEU A 585 -32.64 10.14 40.72
C LEU A 585 -32.14 8.85 41.38
N LEU A 586 -32.57 8.58 42.63
CA LEU A 586 -32.22 7.35 43.33
C LEU A 586 -32.73 6.10 42.60
N GLU A 587 -33.89 6.22 41.95
CA GLU A 587 -34.53 5.15 41.17
C GLU A 587 -34.02 5.05 39.72
N PHE A 588 -33.17 5.99 39.27
CA PHE A 588 -32.60 6.02 37.94
C PHE A 588 -31.40 5.07 37.77
N GLU A 589 -30.88 4.94 36.54
CA GLU A 589 -29.85 3.98 36.17
C GLU A 589 -28.47 4.22 36.82
N LEU A 590 -28.26 5.40 37.41
CA LEU A 590 -27.00 5.87 38.02
C LEU A 590 -26.84 5.48 39.51
N VAL A 591 -27.43 4.35 39.94
CA VAL A 591 -27.41 3.92 41.36
C VAL A 591 -25.98 3.79 41.89
N HIS A 592 -25.05 3.28 41.08
CA HIS A 592 -23.66 3.11 41.48
C HIS A 592 -22.99 4.47 41.74
N GLU A 593 -23.11 5.39 40.80
CA GLU A 593 -22.55 6.74 40.83
C GLU A 593 -23.12 7.55 41.99
N VAL A 594 -24.44 7.48 42.19
CA VAL A 594 -25.10 8.12 43.33
C VAL A 594 -24.66 7.50 44.64
N GLY A 595 -24.44 6.18 44.70
CA GLY A 595 -23.85 5.51 45.84
C GLY A 595 -22.43 5.99 46.16
N VAL A 596 -21.59 6.21 45.14
CA VAL A 596 -20.25 6.80 45.30
C VAL A 596 -20.36 8.24 45.79
N LEU A 597 -21.30 9.03 45.27
CA LEU A 597 -21.56 10.40 45.73
C LEU A 597 -21.97 10.43 47.20
N ILE A 598 -22.86 9.52 47.64
CA ILE A 598 -23.22 9.33 49.06
C ILE A 598 -21.96 9.04 49.89
N GLN A 599 -21.14 8.09 49.45
CA GLN A 599 -19.94 7.68 50.18
C GLN A 599 -18.99 8.85 50.47
N VAL A 600 -18.82 9.77 49.50
CA VAL A 600 -17.88 10.89 49.65
C VAL A 600 -18.51 12.14 50.30
N ALA A 601 -19.82 12.37 50.11
CA ALA A 601 -20.44 13.64 50.50
C ALA A 601 -21.27 13.57 51.80
N PHE A 602 -21.78 12.40 52.19
CA PHE A 602 -22.78 12.28 53.26
C PHE A 602 -22.32 12.84 54.61
N ILE A 603 -21.01 12.73 54.90
CA ILE A 603 -20.40 13.27 56.14
C ILE A 603 -20.47 14.80 56.23
N TYR A 604 -20.56 15.50 55.10
CA TYR A 604 -20.61 16.96 55.05
C TYR A 604 -22.03 17.53 55.07
N LEU A 605 -23.05 16.68 54.95
CA LEU A 605 -24.45 17.09 55.06
C LEU A 605 -24.82 17.38 56.52
N ASP A 606 -25.67 18.38 56.74
CA ASP A 606 -26.25 18.61 58.05
C ASP A 606 -27.20 17.48 58.47
N THR A 607 -27.47 17.37 59.78
CA THR A 607 -28.29 16.28 60.35
C THR A 607 -29.70 16.21 59.77
N SER A 608 -30.30 17.35 59.39
CA SER A 608 -31.63 17.37 58.77
C SER A 608 -31.59 16.75 57.36
N LYS A 609 -30.56 17.09 56.57
CA LYS A 609 -30.35 16.54 55.23
C LYS A 609 -29.95 15.07 55.26
N GLN A 610 -29.09 14.64 56.18
CA GLN A 610 -28.76 13.23 56.37
C GLN A 610 -30.02 12.38 56.65
N GLY A 611 -30.90 12.87 57.52
CA GLY A 611 -32.19 12.22 57.79
C GLY A 611 -33.10 12.15 56.55
N ALA A 612 -33.18 13.24 55.78
CA ALA A 612 -33.99 13.30 54.55
C ALA A 612 -33.48 12.33 53.47
N VAL A 613 -32.17 12.23 53.27
CA VAL A 613 -31.55 11.30 52.31
C VAL A 613 -31.83 9.84 52.71
N MET A 614 -31.60 9.47 53.98
CA MET A 614 -31.90 8.12 54.46
C MET A 614 -33.39 7.76 54.31
N ALA A 615 -34.28 8.70 54.62
CA ALA A 615 -35.72 8.51 54.41
C ALA A 615 -36.08 8.35 52.93
N CYS A 616 -35.40 9.06 52.03
CA CYS A 616 -35.60 8.93 50.59
C CYS A 616 -35.14 7.55 50.08
N VAL A 617 -33.93 7.12 50.43
CA VAL A 617 -33.39 5.79 50.08
C VAL A 617 -34.29 4.66 50.61
N LEU A 618 -34.76 4.76 51.85
CA LEU A 618 -35.67 3.77 52.44
C LEU A 618 -37.03 3.72 51.74
N ASN A 619 -37.46 4.80 51.07
CA ASN A 619 -38.75 4.86 50.39
C ASN A 619 -38.66 4.68 48.87
N ALA A 620 -37.46 4.64 48.30
CA ALA A 620 -37.24 4.34 46.89
C ALA A 620 -37.76 2.92 46.57
N TRP A 621 -38.40 2.77 45.41
CA TRP A 621 -39.02 1.54 44.88
C TRP A 621 -40.17 0.92 45.72
N LYS A 622 -40.68 1.60 46.75
CA LYS A 622 -41.76 1.06 47.63
C LYS A 622 -43.17 1.04 47.01
N GLU A 623 -43.41 1.68 45.88
CA GLU A 623 -44.77 1.81 45.31
C GLU A 623 -45.21 0.62 44.42
N ASP A 624 -44.32 -0.35 44.10
CA ASP A 624 -44.53 -1.43 43.12
C ASP A 624 -44.80 -2.85 43.71
N PHE A 625 -45.56 -2.95 44.81
CA PHE A 625 -45.80 -4.22 45.52
C PHE A 625 -46.89 -5.12 44.88
N THR A 626 -46.50 -6.08 44.02
CA THR A 626 -47.40 -7.21 43.67
C THR A 626 -46.72 -8.60 43.53
N GLU A 627 -45.40 -8.75 43.54
CA GLU A 627 -44.75 -10.07 43.37
C GLU A 627 -43.59 -10.37 44.34
N LYS A 628 -43.57 -11.59 44.88
CA LYS A 628 -42.55 -12.09 45.84
C LYS A 628 -41.10 -12.00 45.33
N ASN A 629 -40.88 -12.05 44.02
CA ASN A 629 -39.54 -12.01 43.40
C ASN A 629 -38.96 -10.57 43.30
N ARG A 630 -39.80 -9.53 43.28
CA ARG A 630 -39.33 -8.12 43.26
C ARG A 630 -38.80 -7.64 44.62
N HIS A 631 -39.18 -8.29 45.72
CA HIS A 631 -38.76 -7.87 47.06
C HIS A 631 -37.24 -8.04 47.29
N ALA A 632 -36.63 -9.09 46.73
CA ALA A 632 -35.19 -9.30 46.85
C ALA A 632 -34.37 -8.26 46.08
N TRP A 633 -34.84 -7.87 44.88
CA TRP A 633 -34.21 -6.85 44.05
C TRP A 633 -34.31 -5.45 44.68
N ILE A 634 -35.47 -5.07 45.23
CA ILE A 634 -35.64 -3.80 45.96
C ILE A 634 -34.71 -3.75 47.17
N LEU A 635 -34.68 -4.83 47.97
CA LEU A 635 -33.77 -4.94 49.11
C LEU A 635 -32.30 -4.80 48.68
N LYS A 636 -31.91 -5.41 47.55
CA LYS A 636 -30.57 -5.28 46.97
C LYS A 636 -30.25 -3.82 46.60
N LYS A 637 -31.11 -3.15 45.83
CA LYS A 637 -30.88 -1.75 45.39
C LYS A 637 -30.86 -0.74 46.55
N GLN A 638 -31.72 -0.92 47.56
CA GLN A 638 -31.67 -0.10 48.78
C GLN A 638 -30.39 -0.37 49.59
N ALA A 639 -30.01 -1.64 49.74
CA ALA A 639 -28.78 -2.02 50.44
C ALA A 639 -27.52 -1.49 49.73
N GLU A 640 -27.47 -1.48 48.40
CA GLU A 640 -26.38 -0.91 47.58
C GLU A 640 -26.12 0.58 47.90
N LEU A 641 -27.17 1.37 48.18
CA LEU A 641 -27.04 2.77 48.58
C LEU A 641 -26.73 2.93 50.08
N ILE A 642 -27.36 2.13 50.95
CA ILE A 642 -27.19 2.21 52.41
C ILE A 642 -25.78 1.80 52.84
N VAL A 643 -25.21 0.77 52.22
CA VAL A 643 -23.85 0.29 52.55
C VAL A 643 -22.79 1.38 52.33
N ARG A 644 -23.04 2.33 51.42
CA ARG A 644 -22.17 3.46 51.11
C ARG A 644 -22.23 4.59 52.16
N ILE A 645 -23.25 4.61 53.02
CA ILE A 645 -23.34 5.55 54.14
C ILE A 645 -22.33 5.10 55.23
N PRO A 646 -21.52 5.99 55.82
CA PRO A 646 -20.63 5.63 56.93
C PRO A 646 -21.38 4.96 58.08
N CYS A 647 -20.87 3.83 58.58
CA CYS A 647 -21.59 2.97 59.53
C CYS A 647 -22.09 3.69 60.79
N TYR A 648 -21.33 4.64 61.32
CA TYR A 648 -21.69 5.42 62.51
C TYR A 648 -22.75 6.50 62.26
N LEU A 649 -23.12 6.76 60.99
CA LEU A 649 -24.15 7.72 60.58
C LEU A 649 -25.44 7.05 60.08
N ARG A 650 -25.49 5.71 60.01
CA ARG A 650 -26.68 4.97 59.58
C ARG A 650 -27.73 4.94 60.69
N SER A 651 -28.99 5.11 60.32
CA SER A 651 -30.09 4.86 61.26
C SER A 651 -30.26 3.35 61.52
N PRO A 652 -30.86 2.95 62.66
CA PRO A 652 -31.19 1.56 62.94
C PRO A 652 -32.04 0.92 61.83
N GLU A 653 -32.95 1.68 61.23
CA GLU A 653 -33.82 1.23 60.14
C GLU A 653 -33.04 0.95 58.86
N ALA A 654 -32.06 1.78 58.52
CA ALA A 654 -31.20 1.56 57.36
C ALA A 654 -30.29 0.34 57.55
N GLN A 655 -29.67 0.20 58.73
CA GLN A 655 -28.84 -0.96 59.03
C GLN A 655 -29.64 -2.27 58.98
N ALA A 656 -30.90 -2.27 59.42
CA ALA A 656 -31.76 -3.44 59.35
C ALA A 656 -32.05 -3.91 57.90
N VAL A 657 -32.14 -3.00 56.94
CA VAL A 657 -32.31 -3.34 55.50
C VAL A 657 -31.04 -3.99 54.93
N LEU A 658 -29.87 -3.45 55.27
CA LEU A 658 -28.58 -4.02 54.86
C LEU A 658 -28.37 -5.42 55.46
N ASP A 659 -28.60 -5.57 56.76
CA ASP A 659 -28.48 -6.86 57.46
C ASP A 659 -29.44 -7.91 56.87
N ALA A 660 -30.67 -7.50 56.52
CA ALA A 660 -31.65 -8.39 55.90
C ALA A 660 -31.21 -8.89 54.52
N HIS A 661 -30.52 -8.05 53.74
CA HIS A 661 -29.94 -8.46 52.46
C HIS A 661 -28.74 -9.39 52.64
N GLU A 662 -27.77 -9.01 53.49
CA GLU A 662 -26.53 -9.79 53.70
C GLU A 662 -26.81 -11.18 54.27
N ASN A 663 -27.80 -11.30 55.17
CA ASN A 663 -28.23 -12.60 55.70
C ASN A 663 -28.87 -13.51 54.64
N ARG A 664 -29.38 -12.95 53.55
CA ARG A 664 -30.10 -13.68 52.51
C ARG A 664 -29.21 -14.05 51.32
N GLU A 665 -28.48 -13.09 50.78
CA GLU A 665 -27.75 -13.21 49.51
C GLU A 665 -26.21 -13.08 49.68
N GLY A 666 -25.73 -12.83 50.92
CA GLY A 666 -24.31 -12.63 51.23
C GLY A 666 -23.85 -11.17 51.18
N VAL A 667 -22.56 -10.94 51.45
CA VAL A 667 -21.97 -9.59 51.51
C VAL A 667 -22.00 -8.93 50.12
N LEU A 668 -22.47 -7.68 50.06
CA LEU A 668 -22.50 -6.91 48.82
C LEU A 668 -21.10 -6.51 48.37
N PHE A 669 -20.81 -6.78 47.09
CA PHE A 669 -19.62 -6.24 46.44
C PHE A 669 -19.92 -4.88 45.83
N LEU A 670 -19.08 -3.90 46.16
CA LEU A 670 -19.23 -2.49 45.79
C LEU A 670 -18.78 -2.20 44.35
N GLN A 671 -19.27 -2.96 43.38
CA GLN A 671 -18.91 -2.86 41.96
C GLN A 671 -20.04 -2.22 41.14
N PRO A 672 -19.72 -1.60 39.98
CA PRO A 672 -20.74 -1.15 39.03
C PRO A 672 -21.48 -2.36 38.43
N ASP A 673 -22.74 -2.12 38.07
CA ASP A 673 -23.61 -3.12 37.45
C ASP A 673 -23.22 -3.26 35.97
N ILE A 674 -22.52 -4.33 35.58
CA ILE A 674 -22.13 -4.54 34.18
C ILE A 674 -23.37 -5.00 33.41
N ARG A 675 -23.70 -4.34 32.30
CA ARG A 675 -24.94 -4.57 31.53
C ARG A 675 -24.72 -5.11 30.13
N SER A 676 -23.47 -5.14 29.68
CA SER A 676 -23.08 -5.53 28.33
C SER A 676 -21.71 -6.19 28.32
N TRP A 677 -21.60 -7.29 27.58
CA TRP A 677 -20.38 -8.08 27.39
C TRP A 677 -20.19 -8.41 25.91
N SER A 678 -18.95 -8.30 25.40
CA SER A 678 -18.60 -8.85 24.08
C SER A 678 -17.16 -9.35 24.06
N GLY A 679 -16.94 -10.56 23.55
CA GLY A 679 -15.63 -11.18 23.47
C GLY A 679 -15.70 -12.67 23.21
N THR A 680 -14.55 -13.31 23.06
CA THR A 680 -14.45 -14.78 23.02
C THR A 680 -14.65 -15.34 24.42
N VAL A 681 -15.47 -16.39 24.56
CA VAL A 681 -15.62 -17.09 25.85
C VAL A 681 -14.24 -17.60 26.29
N SER A 682 -13.75 -17.08 27.41
CA SER A 682 -12.41 -17.36 27.92
C SER A 682 -12.43 -18.57 28.86
N ALA A 683 -11.40 -19.41 28.81
CA ALA A 683 -11.27 -20.50 29.77
C ALA A 683 -11.07 -19.94 31.19
N PRO A 684 -11.61 -20.58 32.24
CA PRO A 684 -11.45 -20.12 33.62
C PRO A 684 -9.98 -20.10 34.09
N PHE A 685 -9.09 -20.79 33.37
CA PHE A 685 -7.64 -20.77 33.56
C PHE A 685 -6.90 -21.25 32.31
N SER A 686 -5.61 -20.95 32.21
CA SER A 686 -4.72 -21.39 31.11
C SER A 686 -4.28 -22.85 31.24
N PHE A 687 -3.93 -23.48 30.12
CA PHE A 687 -3.33 -24.82 30.02
C PHE A 687 -2.11 -25.02 30.94
N GLU A 688 -1.40 -23.94 31.29
CA GLU A 688 -0.28 -23.97 32.26
C GLU A 688 -0.68 -24.55 33.63
N VAL A 689 -1.94 -24.38 34.04
CA VAL A 689 -2.46 -24.96 35.29
C VAL A 689 -2.46 -26.49 35.22
N PHE A 690 -2.84 -27.08 34.09
CA PHE A 690 -2.78 -28.54 33.90
C PHE A 690 -1.34 -29.05 33.90
N LEU A 691 -0.43 -28.30 33.28
CA LEU A 691 0.99 -28.66 33.21
C LEU A 691 1.67 -28.61 34.58
N SER A 692 1.40 -27.58 35.38
CA SER A 692 2.00 -27.37 36.71
C SER A 692 1.35 -28.17 37.84
N SER A 693 0.13 -28.69 37.63
CA SER A 693 -0.61 -29.48 38.63
C SER A 693 -0.20 -30.96 38.66
N SER A 694 -0.45 -31.67 39.76
CA SER A 694 -0.33 -33.14 39.82
C SER A 694 -1.50 -33.84 39.12
N ASN A 695 -1.35 -35.10 38.70
CA ASN A 695 -2.43 -35.88 38.07
C ASN A 695 -3.70 -35.95 38.94
N SER A 696 -3.56 -36.10 40.26
CA SER A 696 -4.68 -36.05 41.21
C SER A 696 -5.39 -34.69 41.27
N ALA A 697 -4.65 -33.60 41.07
CA ALA A 697 -5.23 -32.26 40.99
C ALA A 697 -5.93 -32.03 39.65
N VAL A 698 -5.37 -32.53 38.54
CA VAL A 698 -6.02 -32.52 37.22
C VAL A 698 -7.36 -33.24 37.27
N LEU A 699 -7.43 -34.46 37.84
CA LEU A 699 -8.69 -35.21 37.95
C LEU A 699 -9.75 -34.46 38.77
N ARG A 700 -9.36 -33.78 39.85
CA ARG A 700 -10.28 -32.94 40.63
C ARG A 700 -10.80 -31.75 39.82
N LEU A 701 -9.97 -31.13 38.98
CA LEU A 701 -10.38 -30.05 38.08
C LEU A 701 -11.38 -30.57 37.04
N LEU A 702 -11.08 -31.69 36.39
CA LEU A 702 -11.99 -32.29 35.39
C LEU A 702 -13.33 -32.70 36.02
N ALA A 703 -13.31 -33.28 37.22
CA ALA A 703 -14.52 -33.63 37.95
C ALA A 703 -15.34 -32.40 38.35
N HIS A 704 -14.70 -31.28 38.67
CA HIS A 704 -15.37 -30.02 39.02
C HIS A 704 -16.11 -29.40 37.82
N TYR A 705 -15.50 -29.42 36.63
CA TYR A 705 -16.09 -28.85 35.42
C TYR A 705 -16.98 -29.85 34.64
N ASN A 706 -17.07 -31.09 35.09
CA ASN A 706 -17.97 -32.08 34.50
C ASN A 706 -19.44 -31.73 34.78
N GLY A 707 -20.20 -31.44 33.73
CA GLY A 707 -21.61 -31.04 33.84
C GLY A 707 -21.82 -29.60 34.34
N TYR A 708 -20.77 -28.77 34.36
CA TYR A 708 -20.89 -27.35 34.65
C TYR A 708 -21.68 -26.68 33.52
N ALA A 709 -22.94 -26.33 33.80
CA ALA A 709 -23.83 -25.70 32.84
C ALA A 709 -23.29 -24.32 32.47
N GLU A 710 -23.46 -23.93 31.20
CA GLU A 710 -23.34 -22.54 30.77
C GLU A 710 -24.37 -21.71 31.53
N HIS A 711 -24.01 -21.22 32.70
CA HIS A 711 -24.60 -20.02 33.24
C HIS A 711 -23.74 -18.91 32.65
N PHE A 712 -24.24 -18.27 31.59
CA PHE A 712 -23.79 -16.95 31.20
C PHE A 712 -24.20 -15.94 32.29
N ASP A 713 -23.77 -16.17 33.53
CA ASP A 713 -23.73 -15.16 34.56
C ASP A 713 -22.52 -14.28 34.23
N ASP A 714 -22.82 -13.17 33.55
CA ASP A 714 -22.19 -11.87 33.68
C ASP A 714 -20.66 -11.73 33.45
N ARG A 715 -19.90 -12.69 32.89
CA ARG A 715 -18.43 -12.53 32.67
C ARG A 715 -17.74 -13.21 31.46
N LEU A 716 -18.45 -13.83 30.50
CA LEU A 716 -17.81 -14.54 29.36
C LEU A 716 -16.70 -15.54 29.75
N VAL A 717 -16.82 -16.16 30.94
CA VAL A 717 -15.93 -17.24 31.37
C VAL A 717 -16.63 -18.56 31.07
N GLY A 718 -15.99 -19.37 30.25
CA GLY A 718 -16.48 -20.66 29.79
C GLY A 718 -16.41 -21.75 30.84
N GLY A 719 -16.98 -22.89 30.47
CA GLY A 719 -17.13 -24.04 31.35
C GLY A 719 -16.38 -25.25 30.81
N LYS A 720 -17.12 -26.34 30.66
CA LYS A 720 -16.60 -27.64 30.27
C LYS A 720 -15.82 -27.61 28.94
N GLN A 721 -16.33 -26.90 27.94
CA GLN A 721 -15.76 -26.84 26.59
C GLN A 721 -14.42 -26.09 26.56
N GLU A 722 -14.34 -24.90 27.15
CA GLU A 722 -13.13 -24.08 27.17
C GLU A 722 -12.03 -24.73 28.02
N VAL A 723 -12.41 -25.39 29.13
CA VAL A 723 -11.48 -26.21 29.92
C VAL A 723 -10.97 -27.39 29.10
N GLY A 724 -11.81 -28.01 28.29
CA GLY A 724 -11.45 -29.07 27.35
C GLY A 724 -10.40 -28.62 26.32
N TRP A 725 -10.55 -27.41 25.76
CA TRP A 725 -9.57 -26.82 24.86
C TRP A 725 -8.21 -26.58 25.53
N GLN A 726 -8.20 -26.09 26.78
CA GLN A 726 -6.95 -25.92 27.54
C GLN A 726 -6.32 -27.27 27.90
N LEU A 727 -7.13 -28.30 28.16
CA LEU A 727 -6.65 -29.66 28.40
C LEU A 727 -5.99 -30.25 27.15
N ARG A 728 -6.61 -30.09 25.99
CA ARG A 728 -6.07 -30.47 24.67
C ARG A 728 -4.73 -29.78 24.40
N GLU A 729 -4.64 -28.49 24.71
CA GLU A 729 -3.42 -27.69 24.54
C GLU A 729 -2.29 -28.10 25.50
N ALA A 730 -2.63 -28.52 26.73
CA ALA A 730 -1.68 -29.11 27.66
C ALA A 730 -1.21 -30.50 27.20
N ALA A 731 -2.13 -31.34 26.72
CA ALA A 731 -1.84 -32.68 26.22
C ALA A 731 -0.96 -32.66 24.97
N SER A 732 -1.06 -31.64 24.11
CA SER A 732 -0.15 -31.48 22.95
C SER A 732 1.28 -31.14 23.35
N ARG A 733 1.51 -30.56 24.53
CA ARG A 733 2.85 -30.22 25.03
C ARG A 733 3.46 -31.31 25.91
N HIS A 734 2.64 -32.12 26.56
CA HIS A 734 3.12 -33.22 27.41
C HIS A 734 2.43 -34.57 27.10
N PRO A 735 2.47 -35.06 25.85
CA PRO A 735 1.67 -36.19 25.35
C PRO A 735 1.75 -37.47 26.19
N LEU A 736 2.94 -37.92 26.63
CA LEU A 736 3.04 -39.20 27.34
C LEU A 736 2.35 -39.16 28.70
N ARG A 737 2.47 -38.05 29.43
CA ARG A 737 1.86 -37.88 30.75
C ARG A 737 0.34 -37.94 30.65
N PHE A 738 -0.25 -37.21 29.71
CA PHE A 738 -1.70 -37.15 29.57
C PHE A 738 -2.28 -38.42 28.95
N LEU A 739 -1.56 -39.10 28.06
CA LEU A 739 -1.96 -40.43 27.57
C LEU A 739 -1.91 -41.49 28.69
N GLN A 740 -0.91 -41.43 29.57
CA GLN A 740 -0.86 -42.28 30.76
C GLN A 740 -1.98 -41.95 31.75
N LEU A 741 -2.30 -40.67 31.93
CA LEU A 741 -3.42 -40.21 32.76
C LEU A 741 -4.75 -40.79 32.24
N LEU A 742 -4.99 -40.70 30.94
CA LEU A 742 -6.18 -41.24 30.26
C LEU A 742 -6.32 -42.75 30.51
N SER A 743 -5.27 -43.51 30.21
CA SER A 743 -5.28 -44.98 30.33
C SER A 743 -5.40 -45.47 31.78
N THR A 744 -4.81 -44.75 32.74
CA THR A 744 -4.82 -45.16 34.16
C THR A 744 -6.13 -44.80 34.87
N HIS A 745 -6.76 -43.69 34.49
CA HIS A 745 -7.93 -43.13 35.18
C HIS A 745 -9.18 -43.04 34.29
N TRP A 746 -9.32 -43.95 33.31
CA TRP A 746 -10.43 -43.97 32.34
C TRP A 746 -11.82 -43.78 32.96
N ILE A 747 -12.10 -44.45 34.09
CA ILE A 747 -13.42 -44.40 34.75
C ILE A 747 -13.67 -43.04 35.43
N GLU A 748 -12.62 -42.30 35.79
CA GLU A 748 -12.71 -41.02 36.51
C GLU A 748 -12.80 -39.80 35.57
N ILE A 749 -12.50 -39.96 34.28
CA ILE A 749 -12.49 -38.90 33.27
C ILE A 749 -13.77 -38.99 32.43
N HIS A 750 -14.47 -37.87 32.26
CA HIS A 750 -15.68 -37.81 31.42
C HIS A 750 -15.33 -37.97 29.93
N GLU A 751 -16.21 -38.62 29.16
CA GLU A 751 -16.06 -38.95 27.73
C GLU A 751 -15.50 -37.80 26.87
N GLU A 752 -16.08 -36.60 26.93
CA GLU A 752 -15.55 -35.42 26.19
C GLU A 752 -14.11 -35.04 26.55
N PHE A 753 -13.71 -35.14 27.82
CA PHE A 753 -12.33 -34.86 28.22
C PHE A 753 -11.37 -35.98 27.79
N CYS A 754 -11.86 -37.22 27.66
CA CYS A 754 -11.09 -38.30 27.04
C CYS A 754 -10.77 -37.95 25.58
N ASP A 755 -11.76 -37.43 24.84
CA ASP A 755 -11.59 -36.98 23.46
C ASP A 755 -10.59 -35.81 23.36
N ASP A 756 -10.67 -34.82 24.26
CA ASP A 756 -9.74 -33.69 24.29
C ASP A 756 -8.30 -34.08 24.60
N ILE A 757 -8.09 -35.05 25.51
CA ILE A 757 -6.75 -35.58 25.78
C ILE A 757 -6.20 -36.28 24.54
N LEU A 758 -7.00 -37.14 23.89
CA LEU A 758 -6.56 -37.87 22.71
C LEU A 758 -6.29 -36.93 21.52
N ASP A 759 -7.15 -35.94 21.28
CA ASP A 759 -6.96 -34.88 20.28
C ASP A 759 -5.65 -34.10 20.56
N GLY A 760 -5.37 -33.78 21.82
CA GLY A 760 -4.14 -33.09 22.21
C GLY A 760 -2.90 -33.91 21.93
N VAL A 761 -2.92 -35.20 22.30
CA VAL A 761 -1.82 -36.14 22.02
C VAL A 761 -1.63 -36.32 20.50
N ALA A 762 -2.70 -36.37 19.72
CA ALA A 762 -2.65 -36.42 18.26
C ALA A 762 -2.06 -35.12 17.66
N ASN A 763 -2.44 -33.95 18.19
CA ASN A 763 -1.91 -32.66 17.77
C ASN A 763 -0.39 -32.57 17.94
N TYR A 764 0.20 -33.20 18.97
CA TYR A 764 1.66 -33.27 19.10
C TYR A 764 2.31 -33.91 17.85
N LEU A 765 1.78 -35.05 17.40
CA LEU A 765 2.29 -35.74 16.21
C LEU A 765 2.07 -34.91 14.94
N GLU A 766 0.91 -34.25 14.81
CA GLU A 766 0.61 -33.38 13.67
C GLU A 766 1.49 -32.12 13.61
N TYR A 767 1.77 -31.47 14.74
CA TYR A 767 2.67 -30.31 14.82
C TYR A 767 4.13 -30.67 14.49
N ARG A 768 4.57 -31.88 14.87
CA ARG A 768 5.97 -32.30 14.72
C ARG A 768 6.27 -33.00 13.40
N TYR A 769 5.32 -33.79 12.89
CA TYR A 769 5.53 -34.70 11.76
C TYR A 769 4.44 -34.62 10.70
N GLY A 770 3.29 -34.02 11.02
CA GLY A 770 2.15 -33.88 10.13
C GLY A 770 2.06 -32.51 9.47
N ASN A 771 0.83 -32.05 9.24
CA ASN A 771 0.55 -30.86 8.42
C ASN A 771 0.01 -29.67 9.21
N LEU A 772 -0.04 -29.74 10.54
CA LEU A 772 -0.59 -28.68 11.39
C LEU A 772 0.48 -27.60 11.68
N GLN A 773 0.19 -26.34 11.38
CA GLN A 773 1.11 -25.23 11.67
C GLN A 773 1.10 -24.87 13.16
N THR A 774 2.28 -24.64 13.73
CA THR A 774 2.42 -24.16 15.11
C THR A 774 2.23 -22.64 15.17
N ASN A 775 1.67 -22.14 16.27
CA ASN A 775 1.75 -20.71 16.60
C ASN A 775 3.15 -20.40 17.16
N ASP A 776 3.63 -19.16 17.04
CA ASP A 776 4.98 -18.72 17.46
C ASP A 776 5.34 -19.03 18.93
N THR A 777 4.35 -19.33 19.77
CA THR A 777 4.48 -19.60 21.21
C THR A 777 4.43 -21.09 21.61
N TRP A 778 4.15 -22.01 20.68
CA TRP A 778 4.02 -23.44 20.99
C TRP A 778 5.39 -24.13 21.14
N LYS A 779 5.62 -24.81 22.27
CA LYS A 779 6.83 -25.62 22.53
C LYS A 779 6.50 -26.87 23.38
N PRO A 780 7.00 -28.05 23.01
CA PRO A 780 6.76 -29.28 23.78
C PRO A 780 7.60 -29.32 25.06
N ILE A 781 7.08 -29.98 26.10
CA ILE A 781 7.75 -30.21 27.39
C ILE A 781 8.50 -31.53 27.36
N ASP A 782 7.90 -32.57 26.77
CA ASP A 782 8.56 -33.84 26.48
C ASP A 782 8.58 -34.12 24.96
N GLU A 783 9.64 -34.79 24.50
CA GLU A 783 9.80 -35.21 23.11
C GLU A 783 9.85 -36.75 23.04
N PRO A 784 8.71 -37.44 23.13
CA PRO A 784 8.67 -38.89 23.02
C PRO A 784 9.10 -39.39 21.64
N ASP A 785 9.62 -40.62 21.59
CA ASP A 785 9.80 -41.33 20.31
C ASP A 785 8.45 -41.50 19.63
N ALA A 786 8.35 -41.01 18.40
CA ALA A 786 7.09 -40.91 17.68
C ALA A 786 6.46 -42.28 17.37
N SER A 787 7.28 -43.31 17.12
CA SER A 787 6.80 -44.66 16.83
C SER A 787 6.24 -45.30 18.10
N ILE A 788 6.91 -45.09 19.24
CA ILE A 788 6.44 -45.56 20.54
C ILE A 788 5.13 -44.85 20.95
N LEU A 789 5.05 -43.52 20.76
CA LEU A 789 3.85 -42.76 21.05
C LEU A 789 2.67 -43.22 20.18
N ALA A 790 2.87 -43.44 18.89
CA ALA A 790 1.85 -44.00 18.01
C ALA A 790 1.40 -45.40 18.45
N GLY A 791 2.34 -46.25 18.89
CA GLY A 791 2.02 -47.55 19.49
C GLY A 791 1.12 -47.43 20.72
N HIS A 792 1.42 -46.49 21.63
CA HIS A 792 0.62 -46.25 22.83
C HIS A 792 -0.78 -45.67 22.51
N ILE A 793 -0.89 -44.82 21.49
CA ILE A 793 -2.19 -44.32 21.00
C ILE A 793 -3.03 -45.51 20.49
N LEU A 794 -2.44 -46.38 19.66
CA LEU A 794 -3.13 -47.57 19.16
C LEU A 794 -3.54 -48.53 20.28
N ASP A 795 -2.69 -48.71 21.30
CA ASP A 795 -3.04 -49.50 22.49
C ASP A 795 -4.28 -48.94 23.18
N GLU A 796 -4.40 -47.62 23.30
CA GLU A 796 -5.55 -46.97 23.94
C GLU A 796 -6.84 -47.11 23.12
N LEU A 797 -6.75 -46.96 21.80
CA LEU A 797 -7.85 -47.23 20.88
C LEU A 797 -8.32 -48.69 20.90
N GLU A 798 -7.43 -49.62 21.26
CA GLU A 798 -7.72 -51.04 21.42
C GLU A 798 -8.27 -51.41 22.80
N ARG A 799 -7.87 -50.70 23.87
CA ARG A 799 -8.37 -50.90 25.23
C ARG A 799 -9.83 -50.50 25.38
N HIS A 800 -10.27 -49.41 24.73
CA HIS A 800 -11.63 -48.86 24.87
C HIS A 800 -12.40 -48.80 23.53
N PRO A 801 -12.60 -49.93 22.83
CA PRO A 801 -13.09 -49.93 21.45
C PRO A 801 -14.53 -49.46 21.28
N LYS A 802 -15.36 -49.51 22.34
CA LYS A 802 -16.76 -49.04 22.28
C LYS A 802 -16.87 -47.51 22.26
N HIS A 803 -16.00 -46.82 23.01
CA HIS A 803 -15.98 -45.35 23.07
C HIS A 803 -15.43 -44.75 21.78
N TRP A 804 -14.35 -45.35 21.27
CA TRP A 804 -13.67 -44.87 20.07
C TRP A 804 -14.36 -45.26 18.76
N HIS A 805 -15.48 -46.00 18.81
CA HIS A 805 -16.23 -46.37 17.62
C HIS A 805 -16.85 -45.12 16.98
N HIS A 806 -16.52 -44.85 15.72
CA HIS A 806 -16.99 -43.67 14.96
C HIS A 806 -16.69 -42.31 15.63
N ASN A 807 -15.70 -42.28 16.53
CA ASN A 807 -15.32 -41.06 17.24
C ASN A 807 -14.33 -40.21 16.40
N ARG A 808 -14.52 -38.89 16.40
CA ARG A 808 -13.69 -37.94 15.63
C ARG A 808 -12.27 -37.79 16.17
N ALA A 809 -12.07 -37.84 17.49
CA ALA A 809 -10.73 -37.81 18.08
C ALA A 809 -9.94 -39.08 17.72
N ALA A 810 -10.63 -40.22 17.67
CA ALA A 810 -10.01 -41.47 17.21
C ALA A 810 -9.56 -41.43 15.74
N SER A 811 -10.37 -40.85 14.83
CA SER A 811 -9.98 -40.75 13.41
C SER A 811 -8.80 -39.80 13.19
N LYS A 812 -8.77 -38.66 13.89
CA LYS A 812 -7.61 -37.74 13.90
C LYS A 812 -6.36 -38.39 14.49
N ALA A 813 -6.50 -39.15 15.58
CA ALA A 813 -5.38 -39.88 16.17
C ALA A 813 -4.80 -40.93 15.22
N LEU A 814 -5.65 -41.66 14.48
CA LEU A 814 -5.19 -42.60 13.45
C LEU A 814 -4.47 -41.89 12.30
N GLN A 815 -4.96 -40.72 11.87
CA GLN A 815 -4.27 -39.88 10.87
C GLN A 815 -2.91 -39.41 11.36
N ALA A 816 -2.84 -38.89 12.59
CA ALA A 816 -1.60 -38.42 13.19
C ALA A 816 -0.56 -39.56 13.32
N CYS A 817 -1.00 -40.76 13.72
CA CYS A 817 -0.16 -41.96 13.77
C CYS A 817 0.38 -42.38 12.38
N ALA A 818 -0.38 -42.18 11.31
CA ALA A 818 0.03 -42.59 9.96
C ALA A 818 1.33 -41.90 9.49
N TYR A 819 1.60 -40.68 9.94
CA TYR A 819 2.83 -39.95 9.61
C TYR A 819 4.10 -40.60 10.17
N VAL A 820 3.97 -41.35 11.28
CA VAL A 820 5.13 -41.80 12.07
C VAL A 820 5.28 -43.32 12.14
N ILE A 821 4.24 -44.10 11.81
CA ILE A 821 4.31 -45.57 11.77
C ILE A 821 5.27 -46.04 10.66
N GLN A 822 6.19 -46.93 11.03
CA GLN A 822 7.23 -47.45 10.13
C GLN A 822 7.29 -48.98 10.06
N ASP A 823 6.48 -49.68 10.85
CA ASP A 823 6.49 -51.13 10.95
C ASP A 823 5.14 -51.73 10.53
N THR A 824 5.20 -52.95 9.99
CA THR A 824 4.02 -53.65 9.46
C THR A 824 3.02 -54.05 10.55
N GLN A 825 3.45 -54.19 11.80
CA GLN A 825 2.59 -54.58 12.92
C GLN A 825 1.65 -53.44 13.30
N ASN A 826 2.17 -52.25 13.59
CA ASN A 826 1.36 -51.07 13.91
C ASN A 826 0.55 -50.58 12.70
N ALA A 827 1.09 -50.67 11.48
CA ALA A 827 0.31 -50.38 10.28
C ALA A 827 -0.87 -51.37 10.11
N GLY A 828 -0.68 -52.65 10.42
CA GLY A 828 -1.75 -53.65 10.42
C GLY A 828 -2.85 -53.31 11.45
N ARG A 829 -2.46 -52.87 12.65
CA ARG A 829 -3.39 -52.42 13.71
C ARG A 829 -4.19 -51.18 13.28
N LEU A 830 -3.52 -50.18 12.72
CA LEU A 830 -4.16 -48.97 12.19
C LEU A 830 -5.16 -49.31 11.07
N VAL A 831 -4.74 -50.14 10.09
CA VAL A 831 -5.61 -50.56 8.98
C VAL A 831 -6.82 -51.32 9.50
N PHE A 832 -6.64 -52.22 10.48
CA PHE A 832 -7.75 -52.96 11.08
C PHE A 832 -8.77 -52.02 11.74
N LYS A 833 -8.31 -51.00 12.47
CA LYS A 833 -9.18 -49.99 13.08
C LYS A 833 -9.86 -49.09 12.04
N ALA A 834 -9.18 -48.74 10.96
CA ALA A 834 -9.75 -47.95 9.87
C ALA A 834 -10.96 -48.65 9.19
N ILE A 835 -11.01 -49.99 9.18
CA ILE A 835 -12.13 -50.75 8.60
C ILE A 835 -13.45 -50.46 9.33
N ASP A 836 -13.41 -50.21 10.65
CA ASP A 836 -14.60 -49.96 11.46
C ASP A 836 -15.32 -48.66 11.06
N PHE A 837 -14.61 -47.71 10.44
CA PHE A 837 -15.16 -46.44 9.93
C PHE A 837 -15.78 -46.57 8.53
N ALA A 838 -15.48 -47.63 7.78
CA ALA A 838 -15.88 -47.74 6.37
C ALA A 838 -17.40 -47.95 6.13
N ASN A 839 -18.24 -47.88 7.16
CA ASN A 839 -19.70 -47.92 7.11
C ASN A 839 -20.35 -46.67 7.75
N LEU A 840 -19.55 -45.70 8.19
CA LEU A 840 -20.06 -44.47 8.78
C LEU A 840 -20.77 -43.64 7.70
N GLN A 841 -21.96 -43.12 8.02
CA GLN A 841 -22.65 -42.13 7.21
C GLN A 841 -22.65 -40.81 7.98
N GLU A 842 -21.87 -39.85 7.51
CA GLU A 842 -21.74 -38.51 8.11
C GLU A 842 -22.55 -37.49 7.30
N GLU A 843 -23.32 -36.62 7.96
CA GLU A 843 -24.02 -35.52 7.29
C GLU A 843 -23.09 -34.33 7.03
N ASN A 844 -23.26 -33.69 5.86
CA ASN A 844 -22.43 -32.56 5.43
C ASN A 844 -22.60 -31.34 6.35
N SER A 845 -21.57 -31.06 7.16
CA SER A 845 -21.56 -29.97 8.15
C SER A 845 -21.23 -28.59 7.57
N ILE A 846 -20.66 -28.51 6.37
CA ILE A 846 -20.25 -27.26 5.72
C ILE A 846 -21.02 -27.09 4.39
N LYS A 847 -21.80 -26.02 4.26
CA LYS A 847 -22.57 -25.69 3.04
C LYS A 847 -22.23 -24.27 2.58
N GLY A 848 -21.96 -24.11 1.28
CA GLY A 848 -21.71 -22.82 0.64
C GLY A 848 -21.10 -22.97 -0.75
N ASP A 849 -21.34 -22.02 -1.65
CA ASP A 849 -20.91 -22.07 -3.07
C ASP A 849 -19.38 -22.06 -3.28
N SER A 850 -18.61 -21.77 -2.22
CA SER A 850 -17.14 -21.68 -2.23
C SER A 850 -16.40 -22.91 -1.67
N VAL A 851 -17.10 -23.97 -1.27
CA VAL A 851 -16.49 -25.13 -0.59
C VAL A 851 -16.13 -26.23 -1.59
N ASN A 852 -14.84 -26.48 -1.80
CA ASN A 852 -14.30 -27.58 -2.63
C ASN A 852 -14.43 -28.94 -1.91
N LEU A 853 -14.70 -30.03 -2.65
CA LEU A 853 -14.69 -31.42 -2.20
C LEU A 853 -13.50 -31.82 -1.31
N ILE A 854 -12.29 -31.29 -1.55
CA ILE A 854 -11.12 -31.55 -0.68
C ILE A 854 -11.29 -30.92 0.70
N ASN A 855 -11.78 -29.68 0.77
CA ASN A 855 -12.02 -28.99 2.05
C ASN A 855 -13.16 -29.65 2.81
N GLN A 856 -14.18 -30.15 2.09
CA GLN A 856 -15.23 -30.95 2.68
C GLN A 856 -14.66 -32.26 3.25
N GLY A 857 -13.89 -33.01 2.44
CA GLY A 857 -13.32 -34.30 2.82
C GLY A 857 -12.40 -34.23 4.04
N ILE A 858 -11.45 -33.30 4.10
CA ILE A 858 -10.49 -33.19 5.22
C ILE A 858 -11.21 -32.93 6.57
N ASN A 859 -12.39 -32.31 6.54
CA ASN A 859 -13.15 -32.03 7.75
C ASN A 859 -14.03 -33.19 8.24
N MET A 860 -14.20 -34.25 7.43
CA MET A 860 -14.98 -35.45 7.75
C MET A 860 -14.19 -36.47 8.56
N ILE A 861 -14.89 -37.27 9.37
CA ILE A 861 -14.31 -38.38 10.15
C ILE A 861 -13.68 -39.41 9.20
N ASP A 862 -14.42 -39.82 8.17
CA ASP A 862 -13.94 -40.76 7.15
C ASP A 862 -12.79 -40.18 6.32
N GLY A 863 -12.74 -38.86 6.15
CA GLY A 863 -11.67 -38.19 5.45
C GLY A 863 -10.33 -38.28 6.16
N CYS A 864 -10.34 -38.16 7.50
CA CYS A 864 -9.14 -38.37 8.34
C CYS A 864 -8.61 -39.81 8.17
N ILE A 865 -9.50 -40.81 8.10
CA ILE A 865 -9.14 -42.21 7.90
C ILE A 865 -8.54 -42.45 6.51
N VAL A 866 -9.15 -41.89 5.46
CA VAL A 866 -8.63 -42.02 4.10
C VAL A 866 -7.25 -41.39 3.96
N GLU A 867 -7.06 -40.20 4.53
CA GLU A 867 -5.76 -39.54 4.61
C GLU A 867 -4.74 -40.45 5.33
N ALA A 868 -5.10 -41.04 6.47
CA ALA A 868 -4.25 -41.97 7.21
C ALA A 868 -3.80 -43.17 6.34
N LEU A 869 -4.74 -43.83 5.66
CA LEU A 869 -4.46 -45.00 4.82
C LEU A 869 -3.57 -44.66 3.63
N MET A 870 -3.81 -43.52 2.98
CA MET A 870 -3.01 -43.05 1.85
C MET A 870 -1.60 -42.65 2.28
N ILE A 871 -1.44 -42.03 3.45
CA ILE A 871 -0.13 -41.71 4.04
C ILE A 871 0.66 -42.99 4.32
N VAL A 872 0.05 -43.99 4.99
CA VAL A 872 0.71 -45.29 5.24
C VAL A 872 1.13 -45.96 3.94
N ALA A 873 0.23 -46.00 2.93
CA ALA A 873 0.53 -46.62 1.65
C ALA A 873 1.71 -45.95 0.93
N ASN A 874 1.73 -44.61 0.89
CA ASN A 874 2.82 -43.85 0.28
C ASN A 874 4.14 -44.04 1.02
N ASN A 875 4.14 -43.93 2.35
CA ASN A 875 5.32 -44.07 3.19
C ASN A 875 5.93 -45.48 3.08
N PHE A 876 5.10 -46.52 3.09
CA PHE A 876 5.56 -47.91 2.98
C PHE A 876 6.11 -48.19 1.59
N GLN A 877 5.49 -47.64 0.55
CA GLN A 877 5.98 -47.77 -0.80
C GLN A 877 7.31 -47.05 -1.02
N GLU A 878 7.49 -45.85 -0.45
CA GLU A 878 8.75 -45.12 -0.50
C GLU A 878 9.89 -45.88 0.19
N ARG A 879 9.60 -46.48 1.34
CA ARG A 879 10.57 -47.24 2.15
C ARG A 879 10.72 -48.71 1.74
N SER A 880 10.02 -49.15 0.69
CA SER A 880 10.01 -50.54 0.21
C SER A 880 9.58 -51.57 1.28
N ILE A 881 8.65 -51.20 2.16
CA ILE A 881 8.08 -52.06 3.20
C ILE A 881 6.85 -52.78 2.64
N PRO A 882 6.68 -54.10 2.88
CA PRO A 882 5.51 -54.84 2.41
C PRO A 882 4.23 -54.30 3.04
N TYR A 883 3.15 -54.22 2.24
CA TYR A 883 1.87 -53.71 2.73
C TYR A 883 1.21 -54.69 3.71
N PRO A 884 0.54 -54.19 4.76
CA PRO A 884 -0.37 -55.00 5.55
C PRO A 884 -1.43 -55.67 4.66
N GLU A 885 -1.81 -56.91 5.01
CA GLU A 885 -2.68 -57.77 4.19
C GLU A 885 -4.00 -57.08 3.78
N LEU A 886 -4.61 -56.32 4.70
CA LEU A 886 -5.90 -55.66 4.49
C LEU A 886 -5.82 -54.26 3.87
N LEU A 887 -4.61 -53.67 3.72
CA LEU A 887 -4.46 -52.28 3.29
C LEU A 887 -5.04 -52.06 1.89
N SER A 888 -4.66 -52.91 0.94
CA SER A 888 -5.11 -52.79 -0.46
C SER A 888 -6.64 -52.95 -0.58
N THR A 889 -7.23 -53.88 0.16
CA THR A 889 -8.69 -54.10 0.16
C THR A 889 -9.44 -52.94 0.79
N THR A 890 -8.91 -52.36 1.87
CA THR A 890 -9.50 -51.22 2.57
C THR A 890 -9.46 -49.96 1.70
N LEU A 891 -8.33 -49.70 1.01
CA LEU A 891 -8.22 -48.60 0.05
C LEU A 891 -9.23 -48.73 -1.11
N ARG A 892 -9.44 -49.94 -1.66
CA ARG A 892 -10.47 -50.16 -2.70
C ARG A 892 -11.87 -49.83 -2.20
N ARG A 893 -12.18 -50.16 -0.93
CA ARG A 893 -13.48 -49.87 -0.32
C ARG A 893 -13.74 -48.36 -0.22
N PHE A 894 -12.77 -47.58 0.24
CA PHE A 894 -12.89 -46.12 0.31
C PHE A 894 -12.82 -45.44 -1.07
N ALA A 895 -12.07 -45.99 -2.03
CA ALA A 895 -12.10 -45.53 -3.41
C ALA A 895 -13.49 -45.71 -4.06
N GLY A 896 -14.28 -46.69 -3.61
CA GLY A 896 -15.67 -46.89 -4.05
C GLY A 896 -16.73 -46.24 -3.17
N ASN A 897 -16.37 -45.32 -2.26
CA ASN A 897 -17.32 -44.66 -1.36
C ASN A 897 -18.35 -43.83 -2.15
N GLU A 898 -19.59 -43.75 -1.65
CA GLU A 898 -20.66 -42.99 -2.28
C GLU A 898 -20.36 -41.48 -2.28
N ASP A 899 -19.71 -40.97 -1.23
CA ASP A 899 -19.38 -39.54 -1.10
C ASP A 899 -18.19 -39.15 -2.02
N PRO A 900 -18.38 -38.21 -2.97
CA PRO A 900 -17.31 -37.72 -3.83
C PRO A 900 -16.16 -37.03 -3.07
N ALA A 901 -16.40 -36.43 -1.91
CA ALA A 901 -15.34 -35.79 -1.11
C ALA A 901 -14.31 -36.81 -0.60
N ILE A 902 -14.76 -37.99 -0.18
CA ILE A 902 -13.90 -39.10 0.26
C ILE A 902 -13.07 -39.65 -0.92
N ARG A 903 -13.70 -39.80 -2.10
CA ARG A 903 -13.01 -40.23 -3.32
C ARG A 903 -11.99 -39.20 -3.80
N ALA A 904 -12.26 -37.90 -3.62
CA ALA A 904 -11.31 -36.83 -3.94
C ALA A 904 -10.02 -36.92 -3.10
N LEU A 905 -10.11 -37.28 -1.82
CA LEU A 905 -8.92 -37.46 -0.96
C LEU A 905 -8.02 -38.62 -1.41
N ILE A 906 -8.60 -39.73 -1.89
CA ILE A 906 -7.84 -40.80 -2.53
C ILE A 906 -7.07 -40.25 -3.74
N LEU A 907 -7.78 -39.58 -4.66
CA LEU A 907 -7.20 -39.04 -5.90
C LEU A 907 -6.06 -38.03 -5.63
N ARG A 908 -6.20 -37.19 -4.61
CA ARG A 908 -5.19 -36.18 -4.21
C ARG A 908 -3.80 -36.79 -3.96
N ARG A 909 -3.71 -37.98 -3.35
CA ARG A 909 -2.44 -38.64 -2.99
C ARG A 909 -2.05 -39.81 -3.90
N LEU A 910 -2.88 -40.12 -4.90
CA LEU A 910 -2.72 -41.26 -5.79
C LEU A 910 -1.57 -41.19 -6.82
N PRO A 911 -1.14 -40.01 -7.35
CA PRO A 911 -0.14 -39.97 -8.42
C PRO A 911 1.17 -40.68 -8.08
N TYR A 912 1.63 -40.56 -6.83
CA TYR A 912 2.85 -41.23 -6.37
C TYR A 912 2.71 -42.77 -6.41
N LEU A 913 1.56 -43.30 -5.96
CA LEU A 913 1.25 -44.74 -6.04
C LEU A 913 1.11 -45.23 -7.48
N GLN A 914 0.50 -44.44 -8.37
CA GLN A 914 0.42 -44.81 -9.79
C GLN A 914 1.81 -44.95 -10.42
N TYR A 915 2.75 -44.07 -10.07
CA TYR A 915 4.11 -44.14 -10.56
C TYR A 915 4.88 -45.35 -10.00
N LYS A 916 4.79 -45.62 -8.69
CA LYS A 916 5.57 -46.69 -8.03
C LYS A 916 4.92 -48.08 -8.09
N LYS A 917 3.59 -48.16 -8.06
CA LYS A 917 2.76 -49.38 -8.11
C LYS A 917 1.60 -49.20 -9.09
N SER A 918 1.92 -49.22 -10.38
CA SER A 918 0.98 -48.97 -11.48
C SER A 918 -0.32 -49.78 -11.41
N GLU A 919 -0.28 -51.10 -11.20
CA GLU A 919 -1.50 -51.92 -11.16
C GLU A 919 -2.49 -51.49 -10.07
N LEU A 920 -2.02 -51.34 -8.82
CA LEU A 920 -2.87 -50.91 -7.71
C LEU A 920 -3.32 -49.45 -7.88
N GLY A 921 -2.43 -48.57 -8.34
CA GLY A 921 -2.75 -47.15 -8.54
C GLY A 921 -3.82 -46.93 -9.60
N TRP A 922 -3.79 -47.69 -10.71
CA TRP A 922 -4.82 -47.62 -11.74
C TRP A 922 -6.14 -48.29 -11.32
N ASP A 923 -6.07 -49.36 -10.55
CA ASP A 923 -7.27 -50.00 -9.97
C ASP A 923 -8.02 -49.04 -9.03
N LEU A 924 -7.31 -48.41 -8.09
CA LEU A 924 -7.90 -47.40 -7.19
C LEU A 924 -8.45 -46.19 -7.95
N PHE A 925 -7.74 -45.72 -8.98
CA PHE A 925 -8.20 -44.63 -9.85
C PHE A 925 -9.54 -44.99 -10.53
N ASN A 926 -9.62 -46.18 -11.12
CA ASN A 926 -10.84 -46.63 -11.80
C ASN A 926 -12.01 -46.81 -10.84
N CYS A 927 -11.75 -47.28 -9.61
CA CYS A 927 -12.77 -47.35 -8.55
C CYS A 927 -13.29 -45.94 -8.18
N ALA A 928 -12.40 -44.98 -7.93
CA ALA A 928 -12.76 -43.61 -7.56
C ALA A 928 -13.50 -42.86 -8.68
N MET A 929 -13.07 -43.08 -9.94
CA MET A 929 -13.58 -42.39 -11.13
C MET A 929 -14.78 -43.08 -11.77
N LYS A 930 -15.41 -44.07 -11.14
CA LYS A 930 -16.61 -44.73 -11.66
C LYS A 930 -17.73 -43.72 -11.92
N ASP A 931 -17.99 -42.83 -10.95
CA ASP A 931 -18.78 -41.60 -11.10
C ASP A 931 -17.84 -40.40 -11.00
N ALA A 932 -17.50 -39.78 -12.13
CA ALA A 932 -16.42 -38.80 -12.21
C ALA A 932 -16.88 -37.35 -11.95
N SER A 933 -18.16 -37.13 -11.63
CA SER A 933 -18.74 -35.79 -11.49
C SER A 933 -17.99 -34.96 -10.44
N GLY A 934 -17.40 -33.83 -10.85
CA GLY A 934 -16.64 -32.93 -9.97
C GLY A 934 -15.25 -33.42 -9.53
N LEU A 935 -14.80 -34.59 -9.98
CA LEU A 935 -13.52 -35.21 -9.56
C LEU A 935 -12.35 -34.95 -10.51
N TRP A 936 -12.60 -34.55 -11.76
CA TRP A 936 -11.57 -34.46 -12.80
C TRP A 936 -10.45 -33.48 -12.46
N GLN A 937 -10.78 -32.33 -11.86
CA GLN A 937 -9.77 -31.37 -11.41
C GLN A 937 -8.82 -31.97 -10.35
N THR A 938 -9.36 -32.79 -9.44
CA THR A 938 -8.56 -33.48 -8.41
C THR A 938 -7.77 -34.66 -9.00
N ALA A 939 -8.31 -35.31 -10.03
CA ALA A 939 -7.69 -36.41 -10.75
C ALA A 939 -6.61 -35.96 -11.74
N GLU A 940 -6.56 -34.67 -12.11
CA GLU A 940 -5.64 -34.14 -13.12
C GLU A 940 -4.17 -34.53 -12.90
N PRO A 941 -3.59 -34.46 -11.69
CA PRO A 941 -2.20 -34.88 -11.46
C PRO A 941 -1.93 -36.34 -11.85
N CYS A 942 -2.90 -37.24 -11.69
CA CYS A 942 -2.79 -38.63 -12.15
C CYS A 942 -2.61 -38.72 -13.66
N LEU A 943 -3.31 -37.86 -14.42
CA LEU A 943 -3.21 -37.77 -15.87
C LEU A 943 -1.90 -37.08 -16.29
N TYR A 944 -1.55 -35.98 -15.62
CA TYR A 944 -0.36 -35.17 -15.89
C TYR A 944 0.97 -35.92 -15.72
N TYR A 945 1.11 -36.79 -14.72
CA TYR A 945 2.35 -37.57 -14.59
C TYR A 945 2.39 -38.80 -15.50
N SER A 946 1.25 -39.19 -16.10
CA SER A 946 1.11 -40.43 -16.86
C SER A 946 0.99 -40.24 -18.38
N TYR A 947 0.68 -39.04 -18.89
CA TYR A 947 0.43 -38.82 -20.32
C TYR A 947 1.62 -39.20 -21.21
N HIS A 948 2.86 -39.03 -20.73
CA HIS A 948 4.05 -39.31 -21.54
C HIS A 948 4.36 -40.82 -21.62
N SER A 949 4.16 -41.55 -20.51
CA SER A 949 4.59 -42.94 -20.33
C SER A 949 3.49 -43.98 -20.54
N HIS A 950 2.22 -43.62 -20.33
CA HIS A 950 1.06 -44.52 -20.37
C HIS A 950 -0.12 -43.93 -21.16
N PHE A 951 0.16 -43.29 -22.31
CA PHE A 951 -0.86 -42.58 -23.09
C PHE A 951 -2.05 -43.48 -23.52
N GLU A 952 -1.82 -44.78 -23.75
CA GLU A 952 -2.88 -45.74 -24.08
C GLU A 952 -4.00 -45.81 -23.03
N LYS A 953 -3.66 -45.56 -21.75
CA LYS A 953 -4.64 -45.47 -20.66
C LYS A 953 -5.29 -44.09 -20.55
N ILE A 954 -4.59 -43.04 -20.98
CA ILE A 954 -5.06 -41.64 -20.90
C ILE A 954 -6.00 -41.29 -22.05
N ALA A 955 -5.74 -41.77 -23.26
CA ALA A 955 -6.56 -41.51 -24.44
C ALA A 955 -8.08 -41.77 -24.22
N PRO A 956 -8.51 -42.93 -23.68
CA PRO A 956 -9.94 -43.15 -23.41
C PRO A 956 -10.49 -42.26 -22.30
N LEU A 957 -9.66 -41.82 -21.34
CA LEU A 957 -10.08 -40.89 -20.28
C LEU A 957 -10.27 -39.48 -20.81
N LEU A 958 -9.41 -39.01 -21.73
CA LEU A 958 -9.60 -37.73 -22.41
C LEU A 958 -10.87 -37.72 -23.25
N ALA A 959 -11.15 -38.81 -23.98
CA ALA A 959 -12.41 -38.97 -24.70
C ALA A 959 -13.62 -38.95 -23.76
N ARG A 960 -13.50 -39.57 -22.58
CA ARG A 960 -14.54 -39.54 -21.55
C ARG A 960 -14.78 -38.12 -21.00
N ILE A 961 -13.73 -37.35 -20.69
CA ILE A 961 -13.90 -35.95 -20.26
C ILE A 961 -14.57 -35.13 -21.37
N TYR A 962 -14.17 -35.32 -22.62
CA TYR A 962 -14.73 -34.61 -23.78
C TYR A 962 -16.25 -34.86 -23.95
N HIS A 963 -16.73 -36.07 -23.65
CA HIS A 963 -18.14 -36.44 -23.82
C HIS A 963 -19.01 -36.27 -22.55
N GLU A 964 -18.44 -36.51 -21.36
CA GLU A 964 -19.18 -36.58 -20.09
C GLU A 964 -18.85 -35.44 -19.11
N GLY A 965 -17.77 -34.68 -19.36
CA GLY A 965 -17.28 -33.66 -18.44
C GLY A 965 -18.14 -32.38 -18.41
N GLY A 966 -18.24 -31.76 -17.24
CA GLY A 966 -18.84 -30.44 -17.10
C GLY A 966 -17.93 -29.31 -17.58
N GLU A 967 -18.43 -28.07 -17.61
CA GLU A 967 -17.66 -26.91 -18.08
C GLU A 967 -16.33 -26.72 -17.34
N LYS A 968 -16.30 -27.00 -16.03
CA LYS A 968 -15.08 -26.90 -15.19
C LYS A 968 -14.04 -27.98 -15.50
N ASP A 969 -14.49 -29.17 -15.92
CA ASP A 969 -13.60 -30.31 -16.22
C ASP A 969 -12.84 -30.11 -17.54
N MET A 970 -13.37 -29.23 -18.41
CA MET A 970 -12.78 -28.92 -19.70
C MET A 970 -11.42 -28.24 -19.60
N GLU A 971 -11.11 -27.56 -18.49
CA GLU A 971 -9.77 -27.01 -18.25
C GLU A 971 -8.71 -28.12 -18.17
N THR A 972 -9.03 -29.21 -17.46
CA THR A 972 -8.16 -30.38 -17.36
C THR A 972 -8.01 -31.08 -18.71
N TRP A 973 -9.10 -31.25 -19.47
CA TRP A 973 -9.04 -31.80 -20.83
C TRP A 973 -8.14 -30.96 -21.75
N GLY A 974 -8.32 -29.64 -21.77
CA GLY A 974 -7.55 -28.72 -22.61
C GLY A 974 -6.05 -28.75 -22.26
N ARG A 975 -5.71 -28.78 -20.97
CA ARG A 975 -4.32 -28.82 -20.50
C ARG A 975 -3.62 -30.13 -20.84
N ILE A 976 -4.22 -31.28 -20.51
CA ILE A 976 -3.60 -32.59 -20.75
C ILE A 976 -3.52 -32.89 -22.26
N SER A 977 -4.55 -32.52 -23.03
CA SER A 977 -4.53 -32.71 -24.48
C SER A 977 -3.46 -31.85 -25.17
N ALA A 978 -3.29 -30.59 -24.74
CA ALA A 978 -2.22 -29.73 -25.25
C ALA A 978 -0.81 -30.31 -24.95
N LEU A 979 -0.58 -30.83 -23.74
CA LEU A 979 0.69 -31.49 -23.37
C LEU A 979 0.95 -32.75 -24.21
N ALA A 980 -0.09 -33.55 -24.45
CA ALA A 980 -0.01 -34.74 -25.29
C ALA A 980 0.27 -34.39 -26.76
N ALA A 981 -0.32 -33.30 -27.27
CA ALA A 981 -0.07 -32.79 -28.61
C ALA A 981 1.38 -32.27 -28.78
N LEU A 982 1.91 -31.51 -27.81
CA LEU A 982 3.33 -31.09 -27.83
C LEU A 982 4.30 -32.29 -27.80
N SER A 983 3.89 -33.40 -27.17
CA SER A 983 4.66 -34.65 -27.13
C SER A 983 4.40 -35.59 -28.33
N ASN A 984 3.74 -35.12 -29.39
CA ASN A 984 3.37 -35.91 -30.58
C ASN A 984 2.58 -37.20 -30.28
N ARG A 985 1.82 -37.24 -29.17
CA ARG A 985 0.90 -38.34 -28.84
C ARG A 985 -0.49 -38.15 -29.45
N ILE A 986 -0.85 -36.89 -29.68
CA ILE A 986 -2.05 -36.46 -30.39
C ILE A 986 -1.59 -35.60 -31.56
N ASP A 987 -2.29 -35.68 -32.69
CA ASP A 987 -2.04 -34.80 -33.83
C ASP A 987 -2.45 -33.36 -33.47
N PHE A 988 -1.50 -32.43 -33.54
CA PHE A 988 -1.70 -31.06 -33.06
C PHE A 988 -2.75 -30.31 -33.87
N ASP A 989 -2.75 -30.45 -35.19
CA ASP A 989 -3.66 -29.73 -36.09
C ASP A 989 -5.09 -30.26 -35.93
N ALA A 990 -5.27 -31.59 -35.89
CA ALA A 990 -6.58 -32.20 -35.65
C ALA A 990 -7.16 -31.79 -34.29
N TRP A 991 -6.35 -31.82 -33.22
CA TRP A 991 -6.79 -31.43 -31.89
C TRP A 991 -7.10 -29.93 -31.79
N LEU A 992 -6.36 -29.06 -32.48
CA LEU A 992 -6.63 -27.63 -32.48
C LEU A 992 -7.98 -27.32 -33.15
N GLU A 993 -8.36 -28.06 -34.19
CA GLU A 993 -9.70 -27.97 -34.80
C GLU A 993 -10.79 -28.52 -33.86
N ASP A 994 -10.52 -29.59 -33.11
CA ASP A 994 -11.44 -30.08 -32.06
C ASP A 994 -11.66 -29.02 -30.96
N LEU A 995 -10.58 -28.35 -30.52
CA LEU A 995 -10.64 -27.28 -29.52
C LEU A 995 -11.46 -26.07 -30.01
N LYS A 996 -11.29 -25.68 -31.28
CA LYS A 996 -12.11 -24.62 -31.91
C LYS A 996 -13.57 -25.02 -32.00
N THR A 997 -13.86 -26.26 -32.40
CA THR A 997 -15.23 -26.77 -32.54
C THR A 997 -15.92 -26.87 -31.18
N LEU A 998 -15.18 -27.22 -30.13
CA LEU A 998 -15.71 -27.33 -28.77
C LEU A 998 -16.18 -25.98 -28.21
N GLY A 999 -15.44 -24.89 -28.46
CA GLY A 999 -15.86 -23.52 -28.11
C GLY A 999 -16.05 -23.24 -26.61
N ILE A 1000 -15.48 -24.07 -25.71
CA ILE A 1000 -15.61 -23.90 -24.26
C ILE A 1000 -14.43 -23.09 -23.71
N ALA A 1001 -14.72 -21.99 -22.99
CA ALA A 1001 -13.72 -21.07 -22.44
C ALA A 1001 -12.69 -21.75 -21.52
N ASN A 1002 -13.14 -22.65 -20.64
CA ASN A 1002 -12.26 -23.38 -19.73
C ASN A 1002 -11.27 -24.31 -20.47
N ALA A 1003 -11.66 -24.91 -21.60
CA ALA A 1003 -10.75 -25.71 -22.42
C ALA A 1003 -9.61 -24.86 -22.99
N TRP A 1004 -9.93 -23.68 -23.51
CA TRP A 1004 -8.96 -22.70 -23.98
C TRP A 1004 -8.05 -22.22 -22.84
N GLN A 1005 -8.58 -22.01 -21.63
CA GLN A 1005 -7.77 -21.67 -20.45
C GLN A 1005 -6.73 -22.76 -20.11
N GLY A 1006 -7.15 -24.03 -20.18
CA GLY A 1006 -6.28 -25.18 -19.98
C GLY A 1006 -5.15 -25.25 -21.01
N ALA A 1007 -5.50 -25.18 -22.30
CA ALA A 1007 -4.53 -25.18 -23.40
C ALA A 1007 -3.56 -23.99 -23.35
N ALA A 1008 -4.08 -22.79 -23.08
CA ALA A 1008 -3.28 -21.57 -22.93
C ALA A 1008 -2.22 -21.69 -21.84
N SER A 1009 -2.54 -22.35 -20.72
CA SER A 1009 -1.59 -22.57 -19.63
C SER A 1009 -0.37 -23.40 -20.04
N VAL A 1010 -0.51 -24.23 -21.08
CA VAL A 1010 0.56 -25.06 -21.63
C VAL A 1010 1.40 -24.26 -22.63
N TRP A 1011 0.76 -23.54 -23.57
CA TRP A 1011 1.46 -22.75 -24.58
C TRP A 1011 2.20 -21.54 -23.99
N THR A 1012 1.71 -20.99 -22.88
CA THR A 1012 2.30 -19.84 -22.19
C THR A 1012 3.27 -20.22 -21.07
N ASN A 1013 3.65 -21.50 -20.97
CA ASN A 1013 4.72 -21.93 -20.09
C ASN A 1013 6.09 -21.67 -20.75
N THR A 1014 7.02 -21.03 -20.02
CA THR A 1014 8.33 -20.63 -20.54
C THR A 1014 9.16 -21.80 -21.08
N GLU A 1015 9.12 -22.97 -20.45
CA GLU A 1015 9.89 -24.14 -20.90
C GLU A 1015 9.28 -24.75 -22.17
N ASN A 1016 7.96 -24.88 -22.20
CA ASN A 1016 7.25 -25.43 -23.36
C ASN A 1016 7.44 -24.59 -24.62
N ILE A 1017 7.29 -23.26 -24.53
CA ILE A 1017 7.45 -22.38 -25.70
C ILE A 1017 8.89 -22.33 -26.20
N LYS A 1018 9.88 -22.53 -25.33
CA LYS A 1018 11.29 -22.67 -25.74
C LYS A 1018 11.53 -23.95 -26.54
N GLN A 1019 10.95 -25.06 -26.10
CA GLN A 1019 11.14 -26.37 -26.72
C GLN A 1019 10.27 -26.55 -27.98
N HIS A 1020 9.05 -26.03 -27.98
CA HIS A 1020 8.02 -26.23 -29.00
C HIS A 1020 7.47 -24.91 -29.55
N GLN A 1021 8.37 -23.98 -29.91
CA GLN A 1021 8.02 -22.60 -30.26
C GLN A 1021 6.95 -22.50 -31.36
N SER A 1022 7.10 -23.23 -32.46
CA SER A 1022 6.17 -23.18 -33.59
C SER A 1022 4.74 -23.59 -33.17
N GLN A 1023 4.58 -24.75 -32.52
CA GLN A 1023 3.28 -25.24 -32.08
C GLN A 1023 2.63 -24.31 -31.02
N CYS A 1024 3.42 -23.81 -30.07
CA CYS A 1024 2.91 -22.89 -29.06
C CYS A 1024 2.45 -21.55 -29.65
N LEU A 1025 3.23 -20.97 -30.58
CA LEU A 1025 2.85 -19.72 -31.27
C LEU A 1025 1.61 -19.92 -32.14
N THR A 1026 1.49 -21.04 -32.87
CA THR A 1026 0.30 -21.37 -33.66
C THR A 1026 -0.95 -21.51 -32.77
N GLY A 1027 -0.84 -22.16 -31.61
CA GLY A 1027 -1.94 -22.29 -30.65
C GLY A 1027 -2.37 -20.95 -30.07
N ILE A 1028 -1.41 -20.10 -29.67
CA ILE A 1028 -1.67 -18.74 -29.19
C ILE A 1028 -2.35 -17.91 -30.29
N GLU A 1029 -1.83 -17.94 -31.52
CA GLU A 1029 -2.43 -17.22 -32.64
C GLU A 1029 -3.87 -17.68 -32.92
N ALA A 1030 -4.10 -19.00 -32.93
CA ALA A 1030 -5.44 -19.55 -33.14
C ALA A 1030 -6.43 -19.09 -32.06
N GLY A 1031 -6.00 -19.04 -30.80
CA GLY A 1031 -6.85 -18.58 -29.70
C GLY A 1031 -7.07 -17.07 -29.67
N LEU A 1032 -6.11 -16.26 -30.11
CA LEU A 1032 -6.30 -14.80 -30.31
C LEU A 1032 -7.23 -14.50 -31.50
N ASN A 1033 -7.32 -15.40 -32.48
CA ASN A 1033 -8.23 -15.27 -33.63
C ASN A 1033 -9.64 -15.87 -33.37
N ALA A 1034 -9.88 -16.48 -32.20
CA ALA A 1034 -11.16 -17.07 -31.84
C ALA A 1034 -12.16 -16.02 -31.32
N ASP A 1035 -13.39 -16.43 -30.99
CA ASP A 1035 -14.41 -15.54 -30.44
C ASP A 1035 -13.92 -14.77 -29.18
N SER A 1036 -14.46 -13.57 -28.96
CA SER A 1036 -14.05 -12.61 -27.92
C SER A 1036 -13.69 -13.23 -26.55
N PRO A 1037 -14.52 -14.09 -25.90
CA PRO A 1037 -14.20 -14.61 -24.58
C PRO A 1037 -12.96 -15.52 -24.55
N HIS A 1038 -12.63 -16.18 -25.67
CA HIS A 1038 -11.42 -17.01 -25.76
C HIS A 1038 -10.18 -16.14 -25.94
N ALA A 1039 -10.28 -15.13 -26.82
CA ALA A 1039 -9.20 -14.18 -27.08
C ALA A 1039 -8.74 -13.46 -25.80
N ASP A 1040 -9.69 -13.07 -24.93
CA ASP A 1040 -9.40 -12.42 -23.64
C ASP A 1040 -8.63 -13.34 -22.67
N ILE A 1041 -9.00 -14.62 -22.62
CA ILE A 1041 -8.31 -15.63 -21.79
C ILE A 1041 -6.87 -15.82 -22.26
N ILE A 1042 -6.65 -15.92 -23.58
CA ILE A 1042 -5.30 -16.05 -24.15
C ILE A 1042 -4.48 -14.79 -23.89
N ALA A 1043 -5.04 -13.60 -24.11
CA ALA A 1043 -4.36 -12.33 -23.86
C ALA A 1043 -3.90 -12.20 -22.40
N LYS A 1044 -4.76 -12.55 -21.43
CA LYS A 1044 -4.43 -12.56 -19.99
C LYS A 1044 -3.30 -13.53 -19.64
N LYS A 1045 -3.22 -14.69 -20.31
CA LYS A 1045 -2.13 -15.65 -20.09
C LYS A 1045 -0.84 -15.24 -20.80
N LEU A 1046 -0.92 -14.62 -21.98
CA LEU A 1046 0.23 -14.13 -22.75
C LEU A 1046 1.04 -13.09 -21.95
N GLU A 1047 0.37 -12.26 -21.15
CA GLU A 1047 1.02 -11.30 -20.25
C GLU A 1047 2.09 -11.94 -19.35
N LYS A 1048 1.92 -13.21 -18.97
CA LYS A 1048 2.89 -13.93 -18.13
C LYS A 1048 4.23 -14.19 -18.84
N LEU A 1049 4.25 -14.28 -20.17
CA LEU A 1049 5.48 -14.51 -20.93
C LEU A 1049 6.36 -13.27 -21.01
N PHE A 1050 5.80 -12.07 -20.84
CA PHE A 1050 6.59 -10.84 -20.77
C PHE A 1050 7.36 -10.69 -19.44
N ARG A 1051 7.15 -11.59 -18.47
CA ARG A 1051 7.72 -11.50 -17.10
C ARG A 1051 9.13 -12.08 -16.95
N ASP A 1052 9.54 -12.98 -17.83
CA ASP A 1052 10.72 -13.83 -17.59
C ASP A 1052 11.99 -13.19 -18.19
N SER A 1053 12.77 -12.51 -17.36
CA SER A 1053 13.98 -11.75 -17.73
C SER A 1053 15.19 -12.63 -18.08
N THR A 1054 15.13 -13.93 -17.82
CA THR A 1054 16.28 -14.84 -17.97
C THR A 1054 16.53 -15.27 -19.41
N SER A 1055 15.53 -15.19 -20.29
CA SER A 1055 15.66 -15.51 -21.71
C SER A 1055 14.53 -14.87 -22.53
N VAL A 1056 14.86 -13.83 -23.29
CA VAL A 1056 13.87 -13.09 -24.06
C VAL A 1056 13.35 -13.93 -25.24
N ILE A 1057 12.04 -14.23 -25.21
CA ILE A 1057 11.32 -14.89 -26.31
C ILE A 1057 10.96 -13.85 -27.36
N SER A 1058 11.24 -14.14 -28.63
CA SER A 1058 10.83 -13.31 -29.77
C SER A 1058 9.43 -13.70 -30.23
N PHE A 1059 8.57 -12.70 -30.44
CA PHE A 1059 7.18 -12.87 -30.87
C PHE A 1059 6.93 -12.23 -32.25
N PRO A 1060 6.22 -12.89 -33.17
CA PRO A 1060 5.82 -12.27 -34.43
C PRO A 1060 5.09 -10.93 -34.19
N ILE A 1061 5.45 -9.89 -34.94
CA ILE A 1061 4.90 -8.53 -34.72
C ILE A 1061 3.38 -8.47 -34.88
N GLU A 1062 2.83 -9.30 -35.78
CA GLU A 1062 1.38 -9.41 -35.99
C GLU A 1062 0.66 -10.02 -34.78
N LEU A 1063 1.32 -10.89 -34.01
CA LEU A 1063 0.78 -11.42 -32.76
C LEU A 1063 0.70 -10.32 -31.69
N ILE A 1064 1.73 -9.48 -31.58
CA ILE A 1064 1.75 -8.31 -30.68
C ILE A 1064 0.65 -7.31 -31.08
N ARG A 1065 0.47 -7.06 -32.38
CA ARG A 1065 -0.60 -6.19 -32.91
C ARG A 1065 -1.99 -6.71 -32.53
N LYS A 1066 -2.23 -8.01 -32.72
CA LYS A 1066 -3.50 -8.66 -32.36
C LYS A 1066 -3.75 -8.60 -30.86
N TYR A 1067 -2.74 -8.89 -30.04
CA TYR A 1067 -2.82 -8.78 -28.59
C TYR A 1067 -3.33 -7.40 -28.14
N PHE A 1068 -2.71 -6.30 -28.60
CA PHE A 1068 -3.17 -4.96 -28.24
C PHE A 1068 -4.55 -4.62 -28.81
N THR A 1069 -4.92 -5.14 -29.99
CA THR A 1069 -6.26 -4.93 -30.57
C THR A 1069 -7.35 -5.56 -29.71
N ILE A 1070 -7.10 -6.74 -29.13
CA ILE A 1070 -8.05 -7.39 -28.21
C ILE A 1070 -8.19 -6.57 -26.93
N LEU A 1071 -7.08 -6.10 -26.37
CA LEU A 1071 -7.08 -5.24 -25.18
C LEU A 1071 -7.74 -3.87 -25.40
N GLU A 1072 -7.87 -3.37 -26.64
CA GLU A 1072 -8.64 -2.15 -26.93
C GLU A 1072 -10.16 -2.38 -26.78
N ASN A 1073 -10.63 -3.62 -26.99
CA ASN A 1073 -12.06 -3.96 -27.01
C ASN A 1073 -12.59 -4.44 -25.64
N ASP A 1074 -11.71 -4.78 -24.70
CA ASP A 1074 -12.09 -5.16 -23.33
C ASP A 1074 -12.46 -3.91 -22.51
N ASN A 1075 -13.77 -3.69 -22.31
CA ASN A 1075 -14.30 -2.54 -21.57
C ASN A 1075 -14.24 -2.71 -20.04
N GLU A 1076 -14.00 -3.92 -19.53
CA GLU A 1076 -14.08 -4.24 -18.10
C GLU A 1076 -12.75 -4.06 -17.35
N SER A 1077 -11.62 -3.96 -18.06
CA SER A 1077 -10.27 -4.07 -17.49
C SER A 1077 -9.39 -2.84 -17.76
N LYS A 1078 -9.87 -1.64 -17.42
CA LYS A 1078 -9.12 -0.36 -17.57
C LYS A 1078 -7.80 -0.24 -16.77
N HIS A 1079 -7.35 -1.31 -16.12
CA HIS A 1079 -6.14 -1.36 -15.28
C HIS A 1079 -5.24 -2.54 -15.67
N HIS A 1080 -4.99 -2.76 -16.95
CA HIS A 1080 -3.90 -3.63 -17.36
C HIS A 1080 -2.56 -3.00 -16.97
N TYR A 1081 -1.86 -3.62 -16.02
CA TYR A 1081 -0.55 -3.18 -15.57
C TYR A 1081 0.53 -3.60 -16.57
N PHE A 1082 0.78 -2.76 -17.57
CA PHE A 1082 1.78 -2.99 -18.64
C PHE A 1082 3.24 -2.90 -18.18
N PHE A 1083 3.53 -2.81 -16.88
CA PHE A 1083 4.88 -2.67 -16.33
C PHE A 1083 5.86 -3.71 -16.90
N LYS A 1084 5.36 -4.93 -17.14
CA LYS A 1084 6.17 -6.08 -17.56
C LYS A 1084 6.43 -6.12 -19.07
N PHE A 1085 5.64 -5.40 -19.87
CA PHE A 1085 5.94 -5.24 -21.29
C PHE A 1085 7.17 -4.36 -21.50
N GLY A 1086 7.39 -3.35 -20.62
CA GLY A 1086 8.61 -2.53 -20.62
C GLY A 1086 9.88 -3.35 -20.40
N ASP A 1087 9.85 -4.30 -19.44
CA ASP A 1087 10.95 -5.25 -19.20
C ASP A 1087 11.28 -6.06 -20.46
N TRP A 1088 10.25 -6.61 -21.11
CA TRP A 1088 10.42 -7.39 -22.34
C TRP A 1088 10.97 -6.54 -23.50
N LEU A 1089 10.47 -5.30 -23.70
CA LEU A 1089 10.97 -4.37 -24.71
C LEU A 1089 12.46 -4.06 -24.51
N ASN A 1090 12.86 -3.77 -23.28
CA ASN A 1090 14.25 -3.51 -22.92
C ASN A 1090 15.13 -4.77 -23.15
N GLY A 1091 14.61 -5.96 -22.86
CA GLY A 1091 15.29 -7.22 -23.14
C GLY A 1091 15.45 -7.50 -24.64
N ILE A 1092 14.39 -7.38 -25.43
CA ILE A 1092 14.43 -7.69 -26.87
C ILE A 1092 15.28 -6.69 -27.64
N SER A 1093 15.41 -5.44 -27.18
CA SER A 1093 16.26 -4.44 -27.82
C SER A 1093 17.73 -4.81 -27.86
N GLN A 1094 18.21 -5.71 -26.98
CA GLN A 1094 19.60 -6.20 -27.03
C GLN A 1094 19.81 -7.23 -28.16
N ARG A 1095 18.75 -7.96 -28.53
CA ARG A 1095 18.82 -9.06 -29.49
C ARG A 1095 18.36 -8.64 -30.88
N ASP A 1096 17.29 -7.85 -30.94
CA ASP A 1096 16.65 -7.37 -32.16
C ASP A 1096 16.06 -5.96 -31.93
N PRO A 1097 16.87 -4.90 -32.16
CA PRO A 1097 16.44 -3.51 -32.02
C PRO A 1097 15.25 -3.15 -32.92
N GLU A 1098 15.13 -3.74 -34.12
CA GLU A 1098 14.04 -3.45 -35.06
C GLU A 1098 12.70 -3.97 -34.55
N GLN A 1099 12.69 -5.19 -34.01
CA GLN A 1099 11.51 -5.74 -33.34
C GLN A 1099 11.10 -4.91 -32.13
N ALA A 1100 12.07 -4.44 -31.34
CA ALA A 1100 11.81 -3.59 -30.18
C ALA A 1100 11.14 -2.26 -30.60
N ILE A 1101 11.64 -1.60 -31.65
CA ILE A 1101 11.05 -0.36 -32.19
C ILE A 1101 9.62 -0.62 -32.67
N ALA A 1102 9.41 -1.63 -33.51
CA ALA A 1102 8.08 -1.93 -34.06
C ALA A 1102 7.06 -2.27 -32.95
N ALA A 1103 7.46 -3.04 -31.93
CA ALA A 1103 6.60 -3.38 -30.81
C ALA A 1103 6.28 -2.14 -29.94
N THR A 1104 7.26 -1.25 -29.74
CA THR A 1104 7.08 0.01 -29.01
C THR A 1104 6.12 0.95 -29.75
N GLU A 1105 6.22 1.06 -31.07
CA GLU A 1105 5.31 1.87 -31.90
C GLU A 1105 3.85 1.38 -31.78
N ILE A 1106 3.63 0.06 -31.77
CA ILE A 1106 2.30 -0.54 -31.57
C ILE A 1106 1.77 -0.21 -30.17
N PHE A 1107 2.60 -0.42 -29.15
CA PHE A 1107 2.24 -0.15 -27.75
C PHE A 1107 1.89 1.32 -27.51
N LEU A 1108 2.68 2.26 -28.03
CA LEU A 1108 2.42 3.69 -27.88
C LEU A 1108 1.18 4.15 -28.65
N THR A 1109 0.88 3.52 -29.78
CA THR A 1109 -0.38 3.75 -30.51
C THR A 1109 -1.58 3.32 -29.68
N TYR A 1110 -1.50 2.14 -29.03
CA TYR A 1110 -2.51 1.64 -28.11
C TYR A 1110 -2.73 2.60 -26.92
N VAL A 1111 -1.65 3.02 -26.26
CA VAL A 1111 -1.70 3.94 -25.09
C VAL A 1111 -2.32 5.28 -25.48
N LYS A 1112 -1.95 5.84 -26.64
CA LYS A 1112 -2.52 7.10 -27.15
C LYS A 1112 -4.03 7.00 -27.38
N ARG A 1113 -4.53 5.86 -27.89
CA ARG A 1113 -5.96 5.65 -28.17
C ARG A 1113 -6.76 5.45 -26.89
N THR A 1114 -6.24 4.67 -25.96
CA THR A 1114 -6.90 4.32 -24.70
C THR A 1114 -6.76 5.39 -23.62
N LYS A 1115 -5.87 6.37 -23.80
CA LYS A 1115 -5.52 7.43 -22.81
C LYS A 1115 -5.09 6.85 -21.46
N LEU A 1116 -4.40 5.72 -21.47
CA LEU A 1116 -3.86 5.10 -20.27
C LEU A 1116 -2.72 5.94 -19.69
N TYR A 1117 -2.66 6.02 -18.35
CA TYR A 1117 -1.50 6.57 -17.66
C TYR A 1117 -0.32 5.59 -17.78
N LEU A 1118 0.83 6.08 -18.24
CA LEU A 1118 2.02 5.28 -18.46
C LEU A 1118 3.09 5.64 -17.43
N TYR A 1119 3.63 4.62 -16.76
CA TYR A 1119 4.68 4.78 -15.76
C TYR A 1119 5.87 3.86 -16.10
N ASP A 1120 7.08 4.41 -16.06
CA ASP A 1120 8.31 3.69 -16.37
C ASP A 1120 8.85 2.95 -15.14
N HIS A 1121 8.24 1.80 -14.83
CA HIS A 1121 8.68 0.97 -13.72
C HIS A 1121 10.11 0.45 -13.97
N GLY A 1122 11.03 0.71 -13.04
CA GLY A 1122 12.40 0.20 -13.11
C GLY A 1122 13.28 0.87 -14.18
N ASN A 1123 12.87 2.03 -14.72
CA ASN A 1123 13.61 2.75 -15.76
C ASN A 1123 13.82 1.91 -17.04
N ASN A 1124 12.88 1.03 -17.38
CA ASN A 1124 13.00 0.13 -18.52
C ASN A 1124 12.82 0.84 -19.87
N LEU A 1125 11.87 1.77 -19.96
CA LEU A 1125 11.66 2.57 -21.17
C LEU A 1125 12.82 3.54 -21.39
N THR A 1126 13.33 4.17 -20.32
CA THR A 1126 14.54 5.01 -20.38
C THR A 1126 15.79 4.22 -20.79
N GLN A 1127 15.99 3.01 -20.26
CA GLN A 1127 17.06 2.10 -20.70
C GLN A 1127 16.92 1.68 -22.17
N LEU A 1128 15.68 1.35 -22.59
CA LEU A 1128 15.35 1.06 -23.99
C LEU A 1128 15.75 2.24 -24.90
N MET A 1129 15.35 3.47 -24.54
CA MET A 1129 15.70 4.67 -25.31
C MET A 1129 17.21 4.84 -25.44
N THR A 1130 17.97 4.68 -24.36
CA THR A 1130 19.44 4.80 -24.37
C THR A 1130 20.07 3.86 -25.40
N ARG A 1131 19.62 2.60 -25.44
CA ARG A 1131 20.13 1.58 -26.38
C ARG A 1131 19.73 1.87 -27.82
N LEU A 1132 18.45 2.20 -28.04
CA LEU A 1132 17.96 2.48 -29.38
C LEU A 1132 18.62 3.73 -29.98
N PHE A 1133 18.92 4.75 -29.18
CA PHE A 1133 19.69 5.91 -29.65
C PHE A 1133 21.13 5.54 -30.00
N SER A 1134 21.82 4.75 -29.16
CA SER A 1134 23.19 4.29 -29.45
C SER A 1134 23.27 3.52 -30.78
N GLU A 1135 22.35 2.57 -31.00
CA GLU A 1135 22.30 1.79 -32.25
C GLU A 1135 21.92 2.66 -33.46
N ALA A 1136 20.97 3.58 -33.29
CA ALA A 1136 20.54 4.47 -34.36
C ALA A 1136 21.65 5.45 -34.80
N GLU A 1137 22.47 5.94 -33.86
CA GLU A 1137 23.62 6.79 -34.17
C GLU A 1137 24.72 6.03 -34.92
N GLU A 1138 24.92 4.74 -34.62
CA GLU A 1138 25.88 3.89 -35.34
C GLU A 1138 25.43 3.61 -36.78
N ARG A 1139 24.13 3.40 -36.99
CA ARG A 1139 23.57 3.09 -38.30
C ARG A 1139 23.32 4.30 -39.19
N GLU A 1140 23.37 5.52 -38.65
CA GLU A 1140 22.92 6.75 -39.31
C GLU A 1140 23.52 6.96 -40.72
N GLU A 1141 24.82 6.68 -40.89
CA GLU A 1141 25.47 6.80 -42.20
C GLU A 1141 25.00 5.73 -43.20
N SER A 1142 24.65 4.54 -42.70
CA SER A 1142 24.26 3.37 -43.51
C SER A 1142 22.79 3.36 -43.91
N ASP A 1143 21.89 3.89 -43.06
CA ASP A 1143 20.44 3.90 -43.26
C ASP A 1143 19.88 5.31 -43.56
N HIS A 1144 20.77 6.30 -43.71
CA HIS A 1144 20.42 7.71 -43.90
C HIS A 1144 19.52 8.27 -42.77
N GLY A 1145 19.74 7.80 -41.53
CA GLY A 1145 19.03 8.23 -40.33
C GLY A 1145 17.58 7.76 -40.27
N GLU A 1146 17.22 6.65 -40.92
CA GLU A 1146 15.87 6.08 -40.85
C GLU A 1146 15.52 5.60 -39.44
N MET A 1147 16.39 4.80 -38.83
CA MET A 1147 16.21 4.29 -37.47
C MET A 1147 16.17 5.45 -36.47
N LEU A 1148 17.07 6.43 -36.59
CA LEU A 1148 17.13 7.59 -35.72
C LEU A 1148 15.80 8.39 -35.73
N ARG A 1149 15.19 8.58 -36.91
CA ARG A 1149 13.89 9.24 -37.02
C ARG A 1149 12.78 8.49 -36.30
N ARG A 1150 12.78 7.15 -36.34
CA ARG A 1150 11.79 6.32 -35.62
C ARG A 1150 12.00 6.41 -34.11
N VAL A 1151 13.24 6.33 -33.64
CA VAL A 1151 13.58 6.45 -32.21
C VAL A 1151 13.19 7.82 -31.66
N VAL A 1152 13.46 8.90 -32.40
CA VAL A 1152 13.02 10.26 -32.02
C VAL A 1152 11.49 10.37 -31.98
N SER A 1153 10.77 9.73 -32.90
CA SER A 1153 9.30 9.69 -32.88
C SER A 1153 8.73 8.96 -31.64
N ILE A 1154 9.38 7.88 -31.21
CA ILE A 1154 9.05 7.17 -29.97
C ILE A 1154 9.28 8.07 -28.76
N GLN A 1155 10.44 8.72 -28.68
CA GLN A 1155 10.79 9.68 -27.62
C GLN A 1155 9.76 10.80 -27.52
N ASP A 1156 9.46 11.45 -28.65
CA ASP A 1156 8.51 12.55 -28.73
C ASP A 1156 7.10 12.10 -28.32
N THR A 1157 6.72 10.87 -28.67
CA THR A 1157 5.48 10.27 -28.23
C THR A 1157 5.44 10.06 -26.72
N LEU A 1158 6.49 9.50 -26.12
CA LEU A 1158 6.56 9.29 -24.67
C LEU A 1158 6.52 10.62 -23.90
N LEU A 1159 7.21 11.65 -24.38
CA LEU A 1159 7.20 12.99 -23.78
C LEU A 1159 5.83 13.66 -23.88
N SER A 1160 5.13 13.51 -25.01
CA SER A 1160 3.78 14.07 -25.18
C SER A 1160 2.72 13.34 -24.36
N LEU A 1161 2.97 12.08 -23.96
CA LEU A 1161 2.15 11.33 -23.01
C LEU A 1161 2.43 11.72 -21.54
N GLY A 1162 3.43 12.56 -21.27
CA GLY A 1162 3.70 13.08 -19.92
C GLY A 1162 4.55 12.16 -19.04
N LEU A 1163 5.42 11.31 -19.60
CA LEU A 1163 6.39 10.58 -18.78
C LEU A 1163 7.53 11.47 -18.31
N ASP A 1164 7.54 11.74 -17.01
CA ASP A 1164 8.62 12.49 -16.36
C ASP A 1164 9.95 11.72 -16.40
N SER A 1165 9.95 10.39 -16.36
CA SER A 1165 11.19 9.59 -16.41
C SER A 1165 12.00 9.82 -17.69
N ILE A 1166 11.33 10.00 -18.85
CA ILE A 1166 11.98 10.32 -20.12
C ILE A 1166 12.52 11.75 -20.13
N ASN A 1167 11.86 12.66 -19.40
CA ASN A 1167 12.34 14.04 -19.25
C ASN A 1167 13.60 14.09 -18.38
N ASP A 1168 13.60 13.38 -17.25
CA ASP A 1168 14.76 13.26 -16.37
C ASP A 1168 15.93 12.59 -17.09
N TRP A 1169 15.66 11.51 -17.83
CA TRP A 1169 16.63 10.86 -18.70
C TRP A 1169 17.21 11.82 -19.73
N LEU A 1170 16.37 12.64 -20.39
CA LEU A 1170 16.83 13.64 -21.35
C LEU A 1170 17.74 14.68 -20.71
N ARG A 1171 17.38 15.22 -19.55
CA ARG A 1171 18.20 16.18 -18.80
C ARG A 1171 19.52 15.56 -18.36
N ALA A 1172 19.51 14.30 -17.94
CA ALA A 1172 20.70 13.61 -17.51
C ALA A 1172 21.60 13.16 -18.69
N ALA A 1173 21.02 12.90 -19.87
CA ALA A 1173 21.75 12.58 -21.11
C ALA A 1173 22.46 13.79 -21.73
N GLU A 1174 22.10 15.00 -21.32
CA GLU A 1174 22.75 16.21 -21.78
C GLU A 1174 24.21 16.25 -21.33
N ARG A 1175 25.07 16.80 -22.20
CA ARG A 1175 26.47 17.01 -21.81
C ARG A 1175 26.52 18.03 -20.65
N PRO A 1176 27.30 17.73 -19.59
CA PRO A 1176 27.37 18.55 -18.39
C PRO A 1176 28.10 19.87 -18.62
#